data_AF-A0A6P6SR08-F1
#
_entry.id   AF-A0A6P6SR08-F1
#
_cell.length_a   1.000
_cell.length_b   1.000
_cell.length_c   1.000
_cell.angle_alpha   90.00
_cell.angle_beta   90.00
_cell.angle_gamma   90.00
#
_symmetry.space_group_name_H-M   'P 1'
#
loop_
_entity.id
_entity.type
_entity.pdbx_description
1 polymer ?
#
loop_
_entity_poly.entity_id
_entity_poly.type
_entity_poly.pdbx_seq_one_letter_code
_entity_poly.pdbx_strand_id
1 'polypeptide(L)'
;MLLNQVAKERINQVITCAGEKDFPDVSTDHLLNETALPTAQHKVPPSWFEFFNRELVRTVSFAEHEAFDHPVACLLAVSSMDEDPIDKFVDLFNTNQLPALINDGAMDPKILKHFVLVHDNQDGMLERATKVLTEMRTTFGANSSCLLCVNSSEDGLIKHQENPWVSYKNDGSKLPQLGCFLSLDDMDELKKTMQDLSSKHIIPYMEQKIRVLNQQVSATRKGFRNQIRNLWWRKGKDDVPDHPNGPAYAYNSMEFQIRLLGDYAFMLRDYELALSNYRLLSTDYKLDKAWKHYAGVQEMMGLTYFMLDQSRKDAEYCMENAFSTYLKLGSSGQRNATRCGLWWVEMLKARDQHKDAASIYFRISGEEPLHSAVMLEQASYCYMFSTPPLLRKYGFHLILAGDLYKKCDQIKHAIRTYRSALSVFKGTTWNHIKDQVHFHIGKWYAFLGMFDVAMEHMLEILACGHQSKSTQELFLRDFFQIVQNTGKTFDVLKLQLPVINVNSIKVVVEDHRTYASEAATSVKEGIWLSLEEDMIPSLSSMRNNWLESHGKNFPQKYKDSNVCVAGEVIRVDVELKNPLKIPISISSVSLICEHSSRSDEMNSDLNSSIDNDQLRKLAINGKCSAEASSLLSSEIDLRLGAGETIVAQLSVIPNTEGILEIVGVRWKLSGSVSGFCKFGSDLLKKKFARGRRRSKKSSGSYLKFLVIKSLPKLEGVIHHLPETVYVGDMRRLSLELKNPSNSPLKNLKMKVSQPRFLKVGDQEVMQMEFPSCLEKRGSSGDGHVPRKTSKASRSLYSFPEDLVVCGDDPLQWPLYLRAAAPGNLSLYISIYYEVGDASSTMHYRILRMHFNLEILPSLDVSFHISPRPSRSQEFLVRMDVINRTSSESFQFHQLSSVGNEWEISLLQPMDTVFPSDFLVAGQALSCFFKLKVGDKLNVRP
;
A
#
# COMPACT_ATOMS: atom_id res chain seq x y z
N MET A 1 -9.14 -49.93 -13.18
CA MET A 1 -9.84 -48.62 -13.09
C MET A 1 -9.95 -48.12 -11.65
N LEU A 2 -10.47 -48.92 -10.70
CA LEU A 2 -10.57 -48.57 -9.27
C LEU A 2 -9.24 -48.17 -8.60
N LEU A 3 -8.15 -48.92 -8.82
CA LEU A 3 -6.81 -48.58 -8.29
C LEU A 3 -6.31 -47.20 -8.75
N ASN A 4 -6.62 -46.81 -9.99
CA ASN A 4 -6.22 -45.51 -10.55
C ASN A 4 -7.02 -44.33 -9.99
N GLN A 5 -8.23 -44.58 -9.49
CA GLN A 5 -9.09 -43.58 -8.86
C GLN A 5 -8.67 -43.35 -7.40
N VAL A 6 -8.44 -44.44 -6.65
CA VAL A 6 -7.93 -44.37 -5.27
C VAL A 6 -6.57 -43.67 -5.22
N ALA A 7 -5.68 -43.95 -6.18
CA ALA A 7 -4.38 -43.30 -6.23
C ALA A 7 -4.47 -41.80 -6.56
N LYS A 8 -5.43 -41.41 -7.41
CA LYS A 8 -5.70 -39.99 -7.72
C LYS A 8 -6.26 -39.25 -6.50
N GLU A 9 -7.17 -39.87 -5.76
CA GLU A 9 -7.70 -39.32 -4.51
C GLU A 9 -6.60 -39.12 -3.47
N ARG A 10 -5.67 -40.08 -3.32
CA ARG A 10 -4.52 -39.95 -2.42
C ARG A 10 -3.61 -38.78 -2.82
N ILE A 11 -3.32 -38.60 -4.11
CA ILE A 11 -2.53 -37.45 -4.59
C ILE A 11 -3.21 -36.13 -4.21
N ASN A 12 -4.51 -36.01 -4.44
CA ASN A 12 -5.27 -34.82 -4.09
C ASN A 12 -5.32 -34.58 -2.58
N GLN A 13 -5.41 -35.64 -1.78
CA GLN A 13 -5.34 -35.57 -0.32
C GLN A 13 -3.97 -35.07 0.16
N VAL A 14 -2.86 -35.54 -0.43
CA VAL A 14 -1.51 -35.07 -0.08
C VAL A 14 -1.38 -33.56 -0.32
N ILE A 15 -1.87 -33.07 -1.46
CA ILE A 15 -1.85 -31.63 -1.76
C ILE A 15 -2.73 -30.88 -0.74
N THR A 16 -3.97 -31.33 -0.53
CA THR A 16 -4.89 -30.64 0.39
C THR A 16 -4.33 -30.58 1.81
N CYS A 17 -3.81 -31.70 2.34
CA CYS A 17 -3.22 -31.76 3.68
C CYS A 17 -1.98 -30.88 3.81
N ALA A 18 -1.15 -30.78 2.76
CA ALA A 18 -0.01 -29.86 2.74
C ALA A 18 -0.47 -28.40 2.85
N GLY A 19 -1.52 -28.05 2.11
CA GLY A 19 -2.13 -26.72 2.17
C GLY A 19 -2.68 -26.37 3.55
N GLU A 20 -3.08 -27.36 4.35
CA GLU A 20 -3.52 -27.14 5.73
C GLU A 20 -2.37 -27.03 6.73
N LYS A 21 -1.36 -27.90 6.61
CA LYS A 21 -0.19 -27.93 7.51
C LYS A 21 0.72 -26.71 7.34
N ASP A 22 0.90 -26.24 6.10
CA ASP A 22 1.80 -25.13 5.77
C ASP A 22 1.12 -23.74 5.82
N PHE A 23 -0.18 -23.68 6.11
CA PHE A 23 -0.87 -22.40 6.23
C PHE A 23 -0.62 -21.82 7.63
N PRO A 24 0.06 -20.67 7.74
CA PRO A 24 0.46 -20.14 9.05
C PRO A 24 -0.76 -19.81 9.90
N ASP A 25 -0.68 -20.13 11.19
CA ASP A 25 -1.60 -19.58 12.19
C ASP A 25 -1.44 -18.05 12.24
N VAL A 26 -2.59 -17.38 12.33
CA VAL A 26 -2.81 -15.91 12.25
C VAL A 26 -1.85 -15.09 13.12
N SER A 27 -1.27 -15.68 14.18
CA SER A 27 -0.36 -15.01 15.12
C SER A 27 1.02 -14.65 14.55
N THR A 28 1.46 -15.31 13.48
CA THR A 28 2.76 -15.05 12.83
C THR A 28 2.69 -13.96 11.74
N ASP A 29 1.49 -13.45 11.46
CA ASP A 29 1.20 -12.68 10.24
C ASP A 29 1.32 -11.16 10.39
N HIS A 30 1.73 -10.66 11.57
CA HIS A 30 2.17 -9.27 11.70
C HIS A 30 3.47 -9.08 10.94
N LEU A 31 3.36 -8.82 9.62
CA LEU A 31 4.42 -8.36 8.72
C LEU A 31 5.77 -8.97 9.07
N LEU A 32 5.99 -10.24 8.68
CA LEU A 32 7.34 -10.80 8.56
C LEU A 32 8.24 -9.69 8.00
N ASN A 33 9.19 -9.22 8.81
CA ASN A 33 10.09 -8.11 8.53
C ASN A 33 10.49 -8.12 7.04
N GLU A 34 9.81 -7.28 6.26
CA GLU A 34 9.78 -7.34 4.81
C GLU A 34 11.06 -6.76 4.16
N THR A 35 12.20 -6.89 4.83
CA THR A 35 13.52 -6.37 4.43
C THR A 35 14.50 -7.48 4.06
N ALA A 36 14.19 -8.74 4.35
CA ALA A 36 15.03 -9.85 3.91
C ALA A 36 14.67 -10.26 2.47
N LEU A 37 15.65 -10.19 1.56
CA LEU A 37 15.68 -11.08 0.39
C LEU A 37 15.35 -12.51 0.84
N PRO A 38 14.72 -13.37 0.01
CA PRO A 38 14.27 -14.70 0.42
C PRO A 38 15.34 -15.38 1.28
N THR A 39 15.11 -15.37 2.59
CA THR A 39 16.05 -15.87 3.60
C THR A 39 16.16 -17.37 3.41
N ALA A 40 17.18 -18.01 3.98
CA ALA A 40 17.50 -19.43 3.80
C ALA A 40 16.31 -20.42 3.92
N GLN A 41 15.21 -20.04 4.59
CA GLN A 41 13.97 -20.83 4.66
C GLN A 41 13.21 -20.94 3.32
N HIS A 42 13.29 -19.95 2.43
CA HIS A 42 12.68 -20.02 1.09
C HIS A 42 13.53 -20.77 0.06
N LYS A 43 14.73 -21.23 0.45
CA LYS A 43 15.67 -21.95 -0.42
C LYS A 43 15.47 -23.48 -0.39
N VAL A 44 14.38 -23.96 0.16
CA VAL A 44 14.07 -25.40 0.15
C VAL A 44 12.68 -25.56 -0.47
N PRO A 45 12.53 -26.36 -1.56
CA PRO A 45 11.21 -26.69 -2.07
C PRO A 45 10.37 -27.36 -0.96
N PRO A 46 9.04 -27.18 -0.95
CA PRO A 46 8.20 -27.72 0.11
C PRO A 46 8.42 -29.24 0.28
N SER A 47 8.65 -29.69 1.51
CA SER A 47 8.93 -31.11 1.80
C SER A 47 7.79 -32.05 1.38
N TRP A 48 6.56 -31.53 1.30
CA TRP A 48 5.41 -32.31 0.86
C TRP A 48 5.49 -32.75 -0.62
N PHE A 49 6.29 -32.08 -1.45
CA PHE A 49 6.46 -32.45 -2.85
C PHE A 49 7.10 -33.84 -3.01
N GLU A 50 7.98 -34.25 -2.08
CA GLU A 50 8.54 -35.61 -2.08
C GLU A 50 7.45 -36.67 -1.87
N PHE A 51 6.49 -36.40 -0.98
CA PHE A 51 5.34 -37.28 -0.77
C PHE A 51 4.43 -37.32 -1.99
N PHE A 52 4.17 -36.17 -2.62
CA PHE A 52 3.42 -36.09 -3.87
C PHE A 52 4.07 -36.95 -4.96
N ASN A 53 5.39 -36.80 -5.17
CA ASN A 53 6.13 -37.57 -6.17
C ASN A 53 6.08 -39.07 -5.88
N ARG A 54 6.21 -39.47 -4.61
CA ARG A 54 6.12 -40.88 -4.21
C ARG A 54 4.76 -41.49 -4.54
N GLU A 55 3.67 -40.78 -4.24
CA GLU A 55 2.32 -41.25 -4.60
C GLU A 55 2.12 -41.26 -6.12
N LEU A 56 2.68 -40.28 -6.84
CA LEU A 56 2.61 -40.24 -8.30
C LEU A 56 3.30 -41.44 -8.95
N VAL A 57 4.52 -41.78 -8.51
CA VAL A 57 5.26 -42.95 -8.99
C VAL A 57 4.50 -44.25 -8.70
N ARG A 58 3.88 -44.37 -7.52
CA ARG A 58 3.03 -45.53 -7.19
C ARG A 58 1.86 -45.73 -8.18
N THR A 59 1.39 -44.67 -8.83
CA THR A 59 0.26 -44.76 -9.77
C THR A 59 0.63 -45.37 -11.12
N VAL A 60 1.92 -45.47 -11.41
CA VAL A 60 2.45 -46.08 -12.64
C VAL A 60 3.21 -47.38 -12.37
N SER A 61 3.19 -47.86 -11.12
CA SER A 61 3.85 -49.10 -10.74
C SER A 61 3.17 -50.34 -11.33
N PHE A 62 3.96 -51.42 -11.41
CA PHE A 62 3.55 -52.71 -11.96
C PHE A 62 3.11 -52.65 -13.42
N ALA A 63 3.82 -51.88 -14.25
CA ALA A 63 3.50 -51.78 -15.67
C ALA A 63 4.00 -53.00 -16.47
N GLU A 64 3.31 -53.33 -17.56
CA GLU A 64 3.63 -54.48 -18.44
C GLU A 64 4.92 -54.31 -19.27
N HIS A 65 5.40 -53.06 -19.41
CA HIS A 65 6.45 -52.68 -20.34
C HIS A 65 7.83 -52.49 -19.70
N GLU A 66 7.90 -52.70 -18.39
CA GLU A 66 9.11 -52.61 -17.58
C GLU A 66 9.04 -53.65 -16.45
N ALA A 67 10.19 -54.12 -15.98
CA ALA A 67 10.29 -55.12 -14.92
C ALA A 67 10.77 -54.52 -13.58
N PHE A 68 10.86 -53.19 -13.46
CA PHE A 68 11.39 -52.53 -12.26
C PHE A 68 10.53 -52.73 -11.01
N ASP A 69 9.22 -52.70 -11.18
CA ASP A 69 8.27 -52.93 -10.09
C ASP A 69 7.79 -54.40 -10.06
N HIS A 70 8.40 -55.29 -10.85
CA HIS A 70 8.07 -56.71 -10.76
C HIS A 70 8.70 -57.30 -9.50
N PRO A 71 7.96 -58.07 -8.70
CA PRO A 71 8.48 -58.66 -7.47
C PRO A 71 9.65 -59.59 -7.79
N VAL A 72 10.81 -59.29 -7.22
CA VAL A 72 12.00 -60.16 -7.29
C VAL A 72 11.83 -61.35 -6.34
N ALA A 73 11.21 -61.11 -5.18
CA ALA A 73 10.94 -62.10 -4.17
C ALA A 73 9.54 -61.89 -3.54
N CYS A 74 8.96 -62.97 -3.05
CA CYS A 74 7.71 -63.02 -2.32
C CYS A 74 7.97 -63.59 -0.93
N LEU A 75 7.60 -62.83 0.10
CA LEU A 75 7.67 -63.26 1.49
C LEU A 75 6.31 -63.85 1.88
N LEU A 76 6.29 -65.13 2.21
CA LEU A 76 5.10 -65.81 2.71
C LEU A 76 5.27 -65.92 4.22
N ALA A 77 4.32 -65.42 4.99
CA ALA A 77 4.37 -65.44 6.45
C ALA A 77 3.14 -66.18 7.01
N VAL A 78 3.37 -67.20 7.82
CA VAL A 78 2.33 -68.02 8.47
C VAL A 78 2.62 -68.08 9.97
N SER A 79 1.56 -68.13 10.78
CA SER A 79 1.72 -68.22 12.22
C SER A 79 2.01 -69.67 12.63
N SER A 80 2.94 -69.85 13.56
CA SER A 80 3.18 -71.16 14.19
C SER A 80 1.98 -71.71 14.97
N MET A 81 0.98 -70.86 15.25
CA MET A 81 -0.26 -71.23 15.93
C MET A 81 -1.33 -71.77 15.00
N ASP A 82 -1.15 -71.62 13.69
CA ASP A 82 -2.08 -72.18 12.72
C ASP A 82 -2.17 -73.71 12.85
N GLU A 83 -3.36 -74.28 12.62
CA GLU A 83 -3.59 -75.74 12.77
C GLU A 83 -2.65 -76.55 11.88
N ASP A 84 -2.58 -76.19 10.60
CA ASP A 84 -1.60 -76.71 9.63
C ASP A 84 -0.85 -75.56 8.93
N PRO A 85 0.33 -75.17 9.44
CA PRO A 85 1.12 -74.10 8.84
C PRO A 85 1.64 -74.44 7.43
N ILE A 86 1.91 -75.72 7.13
CA ILE A 86 2.50 -76.13 5.84
C ILE A 86 1.46 -75.98 4.74
N ASP A 87 0.24 -76.46 4.95
CA ASP A 87 -0.85 -76.32 3.99
C ASP A 87 -1.22 -74.84 3.79
N LYS A 88 -1.18 -74.02 4.85
CA LYS A 88 -1.39 -72.57 4.71
C LYS A 88 -0.35 -71.88 3.83
N PHE A 89 0.93 -72.27 3.90
CA PHE A 89 1.94 -71.72 2.98
C PHE A 89 1.63 -72.05 1.52
N VAL A 90 1.10 -73.26 1.25
CA VAL A 90 0.68 -73.67 -0.10
C VAL A 90 -0.52 -72.84 -0.56
N ASP A 91 -1.50 -72.63 0.32
CA ASP A 91 -2.69 -71.83 0.03
C ASP A 91 -2.37 -70.36 -0.26
N LEU A 92 -1.46 -69.74 0.51
CA LEU A 92 -1.07 -68.34 0.34
C LEU A 92 -0.45 -68.02 -1.03
N PHE A 93 0.07 -69.02 -1.73
CA PHE A 93 0.62 -68.88 -3.09
C PHE A 93 -0.16 -69.74 -4.11
N ASN A 94 -1.46 -69.89 -3.92
CA ASN A 94 -2.32 -70.54 -4.90
C ASN A 94 -2.37 -69.68 -6.18
N THR A 95 -2.08 -70.30 -7.33
CA THR A 95 -2.02 -69.63 -8.64
C THR A 95 -3.32 -68.91 -9.02
N ASN A 96 -4.46 -69.36 -8.49
CA ASN A 96 -5.76 -68.75 -8.76
C ASN A 96 -5.99 -67.42 -8.00
N GLN A 97 -5.12 -67.07 -7.05
CA GLN A 97 -5.21 -65.85 -6.24
C GLN A 97 -4.12 -64.83 -6.57
N LEU A 98 -3.26 -65.10 -7.55
CA LEU A 98 -2.17 -64.21 -7.94
C LEU A 98 -2.69 -62.97 -8.69
N PRO A 99 -1.95 -61.84 -8.66
CA PRO A 99 -2.32 -60.63 -9.40
C PRO A 99 -2.52 -60.88 -10.90
N ALA A 100 -3.43 -60.11 -11.51
CA ALA A 100 -3.77 -60.21 -12.93
C ALA A 100 -2.53 -60.21 -13.86
N LEU A 101 -1.52 -59.38 -13.58
CA LEU A 101 -0.27 -59.34 -14.36
C LEU A 101 0.46 -60.68 -14.48
N ILE A 102 0.37 -61.54 -13.45
CA ILE A 102 0.96 -62.89 -13.47
C ILE A 102 0.06 -63.83 -14.27
N ASN A 103 -1.26 -63.77 -14.05
CA ASN A 103 -2.23 -64.63 -14.74
C ASN A 103 -2.34 -64.32 -16.23
N ASP A 104 -2.19 -63.05 -16.61
CA ASP A 104 -2.23 -62.55 -18.00
C ASP A 104 -0.90 -62.77 -18.73
N GLY A 105 0.13 -63.30 -18.05
CA GLY A 105 1.44 -63.60 -18.63
C GLY A 105 2.34 -62.39 -18.89
N ALA A 106 2.03 -61.22 -18.33
CA ALA A 106 2.86 -60.02 -18.44
C ALA A 106 4.06 -60.02 -17.46
N MET A 107 4.04 -60.88 -16.43
CA MET A 107 5.05 -61.00 -15.40
C MET A 107 5.50 -62.45 -15.25
N ASP A 108 6.79 -62.68 -14.96
CA ASP A 108 7.32 -64.03 -14.72
C ASP A 108 6.72 -64.61 -13.42
N PRO A 109 5.95 -65.71 -13.47
CA PRO A 109 5.42 -66.36 -12.26
C PRO A 109 6.52 -66.99 -11.40
N LYS A 110 7.74 -67.18 -11.93
CA LYS A 110 8.88 -67.77 -11.21
C LYS A 110 9.59 -66.68 -10.38
N ILE A 111 8.96 -66.34 -9.27
CA ILE A 111 9.46 -65.38 -8.27
C ILE A 111 10.16 -66.15 -7.14
N LEU A 112 11.23 -65.59 -6.55
CA LEU A 112 11.89 -66.19 -5.38
C LEU A 112 10.91 -66.22 -4.20
N LYS A 113 10.69 -67.39 -3.60
CA LYS A 113 9.81 -67.52 -2.43
C LYS A 113 10.64 -67.68 -1.17
N HIS A 114 10.31 -66.91 -0.14
CA HIS A 114 10.90 -67.05 1.19
C HIS A 114 9.78 -67.25 2.21
N PHE A 115 9.85 -68.34 2.95
CA PHE A 115 8.83 -68.80 3.88
C PHE A 115 9.23 -68.44 5.30
N VAL A 116 8.41 -67.65 5.97
CA VAL A 116 8.63 -67.15 7.33
C VAL A 116 7.58 -67.75 8.24
N LEU A 117 8.02 -68.61 9.16
CA LEU A 117 7.19 -69.04 10.27
C LEU A 117 7.30 -68.00 11.37
N VAL A 118 6.20 -67.34 11.72
CA VAL A 118 6.17 -66.36 12.81
C VAL A 118 5.73 -67.06 14.08
N HIS A 119 6.56 -67.00 15.12
CA HIS A 119 6.27 -67.57 16.42
C HIS A 119 6.14 -66.48 17.48
N ASP A 120 4.97 -66.41 18.11
CA ASP A 120 4.75 -65.58 19.27
C ASP A 120 5.26 -66.32 20.51
N ASN A 121 6.31 -65.82 21.14
CA ASN A 121 6.91 -66.42 22.33
C ASN A 121 5.97 -66.40 23.54
N GLN A 122 4.88 -65.61 23.51
CA GLN A 122 3.89 -65.53 24.59
C GLN A 122 2.72 -66.50 24.45
N ASP A 123 2.44 -67.01 23.25
CA ASP A 123 1.18 -67.73 22.93
C ASP A 123 1.41 -69.13 22.34
N GLY A 124 2.62 -69.71 22.42
CA GLY A 124 2.89 -71.03 21.87
C GLY A 124 4.12 -71.76 22.40
N MET A 125 4.22 -73.06 22.11
CA MET A 125 5.39 -73.89 22.43
C MET A 125 6.44 -73.80 21.31
N LEU A 126 7.63 -73.27 21.62
CA LEU A 126 8.75 -73.15 20.68
C LEU A 126 9.18 -74.50 20.05
N GLU A 127 9.02 -75.61 20.80
CA GLU A 127 9.26 -76.97 20.29
C GLU A 127 8.37 -77.34 19.09
N ARG A 128 7.10 -76.89 19.09
CA ARG A 128 6.19 -77.09 17.96
C ARG A 128 6.68 -76.28 16.75
N ALA A 129 7.03 -75.01 16.95
CA ALA A 129 7.50 -74.13 15.88
C ALA A 129 8.81 -74.64 15.25
N THR A 130 9.74 -75.15 16.06
CA THR A 130 11.00 -75.73 15.56
C THR A 130 10.79 -77.05 14.81
N LYS A 131 9.82 -77.88 15.21
CA LYS A 131 9.41 -79.06 14.45
C LYS A 131 8.82 -78.67 13.09
N VAL A 132 7.90 -77.70 13.06
CA VAL A 132 7.31 -77.18 11.81
C VAL A 132 8.40 -76.55 10.92
N LEU A 133 9.35 -75.82 11.49
CA LEU A 133 10.48 -75.28 10.71
C LEU A 133 11.33 -76.39 10.07
N THR A 134 11.55 -77.49 10.78
CA THR A 134 12.30 -78.64 10.25
C THR A 134 11.56 -79.26 9.06
N GLU A 135 10.24 -79.39 9.18
CA GLU A 135 9.35 -79.83 8.10
C GLU A 135 9.34 -78.85 6.91
N MET A 136 9.24 -77.54 7.16
CA MET A 136 9.35 -76.51 6.12
C MET A 136 10.67 -76.60 5.36
N ARG A 137 11.78 -76.83 6.06
CA ARG A 137 13.11 -76.98 5.43
C ARG A 137 13.17 -78.22 4.53
N THR A 138 12.44 -79.28 4.86
CA THR A 138 12.33 -80.46 3.99
C THR A 138 11.40 -80.23 2.80
N THR A 139 10.28 -79.53 2.99
CA THR A 139 9.24 -79.35 1.96
C THR A 139 9.58 -78.23 0.97
N PHE A 140 10.05 -77.08 1.46
CA PHE A 140 10.29 -75.87 0.65
C PHE A 140 11.78 -75.58 0.42
N GLY A 141 12.66 -76.29 1.12
CA GLY A 141 14.11 -76.16 1.03
C GLY A 141 14.75 -75.45 2.24
N ALA A 142 15.93 -75.93 2.64
CA ALA A 142 16.61 -75.46 3.85
C ALA A 142 16.97 -73.97 3.81
N ASN A 143 17.27 -73.43 2.63
CA ASN A 143 17.72 -72.05 2.43
C ASN A 143 16.57 -71.07 2.11
N SER A 144 15.33 -71.53 2.03
CA SER A 144 14.16 -70.69 1.70
C SER A 144 13.24 -70.46 2.89
N SER A 145 13.54 -71.08 4.05
CA SER A 145 12.66 -71.10 5.22
C SER A 145 13.35 -70.53 6.46
N CYS A 146 12.69 -69.60 7.15
CA CYS A 146 13.15 -69.05 8.43
C CYS A 146 12.04 -69.06 9.49
N LEU A 147 12.46 -69.08 10.75
CA LEU A 147 11.61 -68.90 11.92
C LEU A 147 11.93 -67.52 12.48
N LEU A 148 10.90 -66.71 12.68
CA LEU A 148 10.99 -65.39 13.28
C LEU A 148 10.23 -65.43 14.60
N CYS A 149 10.96 -65.30 15.70
CA CYS A 149 10.35 -65.20 17.02
C CYS A 149 10.00 -63.73 17.31
N VAL A 150 8.84 -63.48 17.91
CA VAL A 150 8.39 -62.14 18.31
C VAL A 150 7.86 -62.17 19.74
N ASN A 151 7.84 -61.00 20.39
CA ASN A 151 7.41 -60.80 21.78
C ASN A 151 8.26 -61.59 22.78
N SER A 152 9.59 -61.55 22.63
CA SER A 152 10.53 -62.33 23.45
C SER A 152 10.72 -61.85 24.90
N SER A 153 10.04 -60.78 25.30
CA SER A 153 10.17 -60.18 26.64
C SER A 153 9.56 -61.06 27.74
N GLU A 154 10.30 -61.28 28.83
CA GLU A 154 9.82 -62.03 30.01
C GLU A 154 8.72 -61.27 30.79
N ASP A 155 8.63 -59.95 30.63
CA ASP A 155 7.70 -59.09 31.38
C ASP A 155 6.26 -59.05 30.80
N GLY A 156 5.97 -59.81 29.73
CA GLY A 156 4.64 -59.90 29.12
C GLY A 156 4.23 -58.65 28.32
N LEU A 157 2.91 -58.33 28.31
CA LEU A 157 2.25 -57.25 27.54
C LEU A 157 2.64 -55.81 27.98
N ILE A 158 3.93 -55.52 28.12
CA ILE A 158 4.45 -54.17 28.40
C ILE A 158 4.79 -53.48 27.08
N LYS A 159 4.36 -52.22 26.95
CA LYS A 159 4.73 -51.39 25.80
C LYS A 159 6.18 -50.94 25.96
N HIS A 160 7.06 -51.45 25.12
CA HIS A 160 8.49 -51.14 25.13
C HIS A 160 8.81 -49.85 24.36
N GLN A 161 8.00 -49.48 23.37
CA GLN A 161 8.25 -48.31 22.51
C GLN A 161 6.97 -47.77 21.85
N GLU A 162 6.99 -46.49 21.47
CA GLU A 162 6.02 -45.95 20.51
C GLU A 162 6.19 -46.63 19.15
N ASN A 163 5.10 -46.78 18.39
CA ASN A 163 5.05 -47.51 17.13
C ASN A 163 6.28 -47.21 16.22
N PRO A 164 7.23 -48.17 16.10
CA PRO A 164 8.45 -48.06 15.29
C PRO A 164 8.22 -47.75 13.80
N TRP A 165 7.02 -48.00 13.31
CA TRP A 165 6.66 -47.84 11.90
C TRP A 165 5.99 -46.48 11.61
N VAL A 166 5.89 -45.59 12.61
CA VAL A 166 5.27 -44.26 12.48
C VAL A 166 5.91 -43.42 11.38
N SER A 167 7.24 -43.48 11.21
CA SER A 167 7.96 -42.75 10.17
C SER A 167 7.74 -43.27 8.75
N TYR A 168 7.10 -44.44 8.58
CA TYR A 168 6.99 -45.14 7.30
C TYR A 168 5.56 -45.17 6.73
N LYS A 169 4.56 -44.54 7.37
CA LYS A 169 3.18 -44.43 6.86
C LYS A 169 2.71 -42.97 6.69
N ASN A 170 1.88 -42.74 5.66
CA ASN A 170 1.21 -41.47 5.38
C ASN A 170 -0.15 -41.39 6.11
N ASP A 171 -0.31 -40.32 6.90
CA ASP A 171 -1.50 -39.70 7.50
C ASP A 171 -2.53 -40.50 8.35
N GLY A 172 -2.84 -39.91 9.51
CA GLY A 172 -4.20 -39.52 9.91
C GLY A 172 -5.12 -40.55 10.57
N SER A 173 -4.92 -41.84 10.35
CA SER A 173 -5.68 -42.85 11.09
C SER A 173 -5.02 -43.15 12.43
N LYS A 174 -5.79 -43.06 13.54
CA LYS A 174 -5.40 -43.66 14.83
C LYS A 174 -5.30 -45.17 14.62
N LEU A 175 -4.14 -45.63 14.14
CA LEU A 175 -3.87 -47.05 13.97
C LEU A 175 -3.76 -47.70 15.37
N PRO A 176 -4.01 -49.02 15.47
CA PRO A 176 -3.58 -49.80 16.61
C PRO A 176 -2.08 -49.54 16.84
N GLN A 177 -1.65 -49.53 18.09
CA GLN A 177 -0.24 -49.45 18.49
C GLN A 177 0.51 -50.72 18.03
N LEU A 178 0.83 -50.79 16.73
CA LEU A 178 1.49 -51.94 16.09
C LEU A 178 2.95 -52.03 16.54
N GLY A 179 3.35 -53.24 16.93
CA GLY A 179 4.70 -53.61 17.36
C GLY A 179 5.26 -52.82 18.56
N CYS A 180 4.38 -52.18 19.35
CA CYS A 180 4.75 -51.57 20.62
C CYS A 180 5.18 -52.58 21.69
N PHE A 181 4.90 -53.87 21.48
CA PHE A 181 5.28 -54.98 22.34
C PHE A 181 6.56 -55.71 21.87
N LEU A 182 7.14 -55.32 20.74
CA LEU A 182 8.44 -55.86 20.32
C LEU A 182 9.55 -55.30 21.20
N SER A 183 10.36 -56.18 21.77
CA SER A 183 11.57 -55.83 22.50
C SER A 183 12.66 -55.31 21.55
N LEU A 184 13.75 -54.76 22.11
CA LEU A 184 14.92 -54.36 21.31
C LEU A 184 15.56 -55.56 20.60
N ASP A 185 15.58 -56.72 21.25
CA ASP A 185 16.11 -57.95 20.68
C ASP A 185 15.25 -58.45 19.51
N ASP A 186 13.91 -58.40 19.63
CA ASP A 186 12.99 -58.72 18.53
C ASP A 186 13.23 -57.79 17.32
N MET A 187 13.46 -56.50 17.57
CA MET A 187 13.74 -55.51 16.52
C MET A 187 15.08 -55.78 15.82
N ASP A 188 16.11 -56.19 16.57
CA ASP A 188 17.41 -56.53 15.99
C ASP A 188 17.38 -57.86 15.24
N GLU A 189 16.59 -58.84 15.71
CA GLU A 189 16.33 -60.09 14.97
C GLU A 189 15.59 -59.83 13.66
N LEU A 190 14.57 -58.96 13.66
CA LEU A 190 13.89 -58.51 12.45
C LEU A 190 14.85 -57.85 11.45
N LYS A 191 15.69 -56.91 11.91
CA LYS A 191 16.69 -56.25 11.05
C LYS A 191 17.66 -57.26 10.45
N LYS A 192 18.18 -58.17 11.28
CA LYS A 192 19.10 -59.23 10.85
C LYS A 192 18.45 -60.16 9.83
N THR A 193 17.20 -60.55 10.06
CA THR A 193 16.43 -61.41 9.15
C THR A 193 16.25 -60.73 7.79
N MET A 194 15.90 -59.44 7.75
CA MET A 194 15.74 -58.70 6.50
C MET A 194 17.09 -58.44 5.79
N GLN A 195 18.17 -58.22 6.55
CA GLN A 195 19.52 -58.14 6.00
C GLN A 195 19.97 -59.47 5.37
N ASP A 196 19.69 -60.59 6.05
CA ASP A 196 19.98 -61.94 5.56
C ASP A 196 19.14 -62.27 4.31
N LEU A 197 17.84 -61.98 4.33
CA LEU A 197 16.94 -62.14 3.18
C LEU A 197 17.50 -61.41 1.95
N SER A 198 17.91 -60.16 2.13
CA SER A 198 18.41 -59.32 1.04
C SER A 198 19.76 -59.82 0.50
N SER A 199 20.74 -60.03 1.40
CA SER A 199 22.13 -60.31 1.03
C SER A 199 22.40 -61.77 0.65
N LYS A 200 21.72 -62.73 1.28
CA LYS A 200 21.95 -64.18 1.07
C LYS A 200 20.97 -64.80 0.08
N HIS A 201 19.83 -64.18 -0.18
CA HIS A 201 18.78 -64.77 -1.02
C HIS A 201 18.39 -63.90 -2.21
N ILE A 202 17.94 -62.66 -2.00
CA ILE A 202 17.44 -61.80 -3.09
C ILE A 202 18.54 -61.45 -4.09
N ILE A 203 19.65 -60.86 -3.63
CA ILE A 203 20.75 -60.44 -4.51
C ILE A 203 21.36 -61.66 -5.26
N PRO A 204 21.73 -62.76 -4.59
CA PRO A 204 22.26 -63.94 -5.30
C PRO A 204 21.28 -64.54 -6.33
N TYR A 205 19.97 -64.51 -6.04
CA TYR A 205 18.96 -64.94 -7.00
C TYR A 205 18.94 -64.06 -8.25
N MET A 206 18.97 -62.74 -8.08
CA MET A 206 19.04 -61.78 -9.19
C MET A 206 20.32 -62.00 -10.02
N GLU A 207 21.47 -62.14 -9.39
CA GLU A 207 22.75 -62.41 -10.06
C GLU A 207 22.70 -63.71 -10.87
N GLN A 208 22.13 -64.77 -10.30
CA GLN A 208 21.98 -66.04 -11.00
C GLN A 208 21.03 -65.93 -12.20
N LYS A 209 19.90 -65.21 -12.04
CA LYS A 209 18.99 -64.90 -13.16
C LYS A 209 19.70 -64.11 -14.26
N ILE A 210 20.49 -63.08 -13.90
CA ILE A 210 21.31 -62.32 -14.87
C ILE A 210 22.24 -63.26 -15.64
N ARG A 211 22.98 -64.14 -14.95
CA ARG A 211 23.92 -65.08 -15.61
C ARG A 211 23.20 -65.99 -16.61
N VAL A 212 22.08 -66.58 -16.21
CA VAL A 212 21.28 -67.47 -17.07
C VAL A 212 20.71 -66.72 -18.28
N LEU A 213 20.06 -65.58 -18.05
CA LEU A 213 19.47 -64.77 -19.12
C LEU A 213 20.55 -64.26 -20.08
N ASN A 214 21.68 -63.78 -19.59
CA ASN A 214 22.76 -63.27 -20.44
C ASN A 214 23.37 -64.38 -21.33
N GLN A 215 23.51 -65.61 -20.81
CA GLN A 215 23.91 -66.76 -21.62
C GLN A 215 22.88 -67.08 -22.72
N GLN A 216 21.59 -67.05 -22.39
CA GLN A 216 20.50 -67.26 -23.35
C GLN A 216 20.50 -66.18 -24.44
N VAL A 217 20.55 -64.90 -24.07
CA VAL A 217 20.63 -63.77 -25.00
C VAL A 217 21.84 -63.89 -25.92
N SER A 218 23.00 -64.24 -25.38
CA SER A 218 24.25 -64.40 -26.14
C SER A 218 24.21 -65.59 -27.10
N ALA A 219 23.59 -66.71 -26.70
CA ALA A 219 23.41 -67.89 -27.55
C ALA A 219 22.48 -67.57 -28.74
N THR A 220 21.37 -66.87 -28.49
CA THR A 220 20.43 -66.43 -29.53
C THR A 220 21.08 -65.41 -30.48
N ARG A 221 21.90 -64.47 -29.97
CA ARG A 221 22.65 -63.49 -30.79
C ARG A 221 23.63 -64.13 -31.78
N LYS A 222 24.28 -65.25 -31.43
CA LYS A 222 25.17 -65.98 -32.35
C LYS A 222 24.41 -66.57 -33.55
N GLY A 223 23.12 -66.91 -33.40
CA GLY A 223 22.22 -67.29 -34.50
C GLY A 223 21.62 -66.10 -35.26
N PHE A 224 21.41 -64.97 -34.57
CA PHE A 224 20.78 -63.77 -35.13
C PHE A 224 21.61 -63.04 -36.19
N ARG A 225 22.95 -63.13 -36.16
CA ARG A 225 23.81 -62.55 -37.21
C ARG A 225 23.48 -63.10 -38.62
N ASN A 226 22.95 -64.33 -38.70
CA ASN A 226 22.46 -64.93 -39.95
C ASN A 226 20.98 -64.63 -40.25
N GLN A 227 20.16 -64.32 -39.23
CA GLN A 227 18.74 -63.95 -39.41
C GLN A 227 18.53 -62.45 -39.68
N ILE A 228 19.44 -61.57 -39.23
CA ILE A 228 19.42 -60.14 -39.55
C ILE A 228 19.49 -59.94 -41.07
N ARG A 229 20.24 -60.77 -41.81
CA ARG A 229 20.25 -60.75 -43.29
C ARG A 229 18.88 -61.05 -43.91
N ASN A 230 18.00 -61.78 -43.20
CA ASN A 230 16.64 -62.11 -43.65
C ASN A 230 15.58 -61.10 -43.19
N LEU A 231 15.89 -60.21 -42.23
CA LEU A 231 14.99 -59.15 -41.75
C LEU A 231 14.90 -57.95 -42.71
N TRP A 232 15.91 -57.70 -43.55
CA TRP A 232 15.86 -56.67 -44.60
C TRP A 232 14.89 -57.00 -45.75
N TRP A 233 14.29 -58.21 -45.75
CA TRP A 233 13.34 -58.67 -46.78
C TRP A 233 11.89 -58.88 -46.28
N ARG A 234 11.57 -58.58 -45.01
CA ARG A 234 10.16 -58.47 -44.59
C ARG A 234 9.59 -57.11 -45.00
N LYS A 235 9.39 -56.94 -46.32
CA LYS A 235 8.56 -55.88 -46.87
C LYS A 235 7.14 -56.43 -47.03
N GLY A 236 6.22 -55.90 -46.23
CA GLY A 236 4.77 -56.05 -46.43
C GLY A 236 4.20 -57.42 -46.06
N LYS A 237 3.64 -57.51 -44.86
CA LYS A 237 2.40 -58.27 -44.66
C LYS A 237 1.51 -57.44 -43.74
N ASP A 238 0.70 -56.62 -44.38
CA ASP A 238 -0.51 -56.05 -43.79
C ASP A 238 -1.45 -57.20 -43.36
N ASP A 239 -2.24 -56.91 -42.33
CA ASP A 239 -3.31 -57.72 -41.75
C ASP A 239 -2.91 -59.04 -41.07
N VAL A 240 -2.51 -58.92 -39.79
CA VAL A 240 -2.98 -59.87 -38.77
C VAL A 240 -3.86 -59.07 -37.81
N PRO A 241 -5.15 -59.42 -37.66
CA PRO A 241 -6.01 -58.78 -36.66
C PRO A 241 -5.49 -59.06 -35.25
N ASP A 242 -5.72 -58.10 -34.35
CA ASP A 242 -5.59 -58.28 -32.90
C ASP A 242 -6.11 -59.67 -32.47
N HIS A 243 -5.21 -60.54 -31.99
CA HIS A 243 -5.65 -61.75 -31.29
C HIS A 243 -5.96 -61.38 -29.83
N PRO A 244 -7.08 -61.88 -29.25
CA PRO A 244 -7.76 -61.18 -28.16
C PRO A 244 -7.27 -61.50 -26.74
N ASN A 245 -6.23 -62.32 -26.51
CA ASN A 245 -6.01 -62.95 -25.20
C ASN A 245 -4.56 -62.99 -24.66
N GLY A 246 -3.66 -62.06 -25.03
CA GLY A 246 -2.37 -61.95 -24.33
C GLY A 246 -1.52 -60.72 -24.68
N PRO A 247 -0.62 -60.28 -23.79
CA PRO A 247 0.27 -59.15 -24.03
C PRO A 247 1.27 -59.47 -25.15
N ALA A 248 1.56 -58.46 -26.00
CA ALA A 248 2.47 -58.59 -27.15
C ALA A 248 3.89 -59.09 -26.78
N TYR A 249 4.32 -58.85 -25.54
CA TYR A 249 5.58 -59.34 -24.98
C TYR A 249 5.33 -60.10 -23.68
N ALA A 250 4.80 -61.32 -23.78
CA ALA A 250 4.62 -62.20 -22.63
C ALA A 250 5.96 -62.54 -21.95
N TYR A 251 5.93 -62.95 -20.67
CA TYR A 251 7.12 -63.16 -19.84
C TYR A 251 8.13 -64.17 -20.40
N ASN A 252 7.68 -65.09 -21.24
CA ASN A 252 8.49 -66.13 -21.88
C ASN A 252 9.10 -65.68 -23.23
N SER A 253 8.75 -64.49 -23.73
CA SER A 253 9.33 -63.90 -24.94
C SER A 253 10.80 -63.53 -24.73
N MET A 254 11.57 -63.55 -25.82
CA MET A 254 12.99 -63.19 -25.79
C MET A 254 13.16 -61.71 -25.41
N GLU A 255 12.27 -60.86 -25.89
CA GLU A 255 12.27 -59.42 -25.67
C GLU A 255 12.00 -59.10 -24.20
N PHE A 256 11.02 -59.76 -23.58
CA PHE A 256 10.79 -59.63 -22.14
C PHE A 256 12.01 -60.10 -21.33
N GLN A 257 12.61 -61.24 -21.70
CA GLN A 257 13.81 -61.76 -21.02
C GLN A 257 15.00 -60.81 -21.12
N ILE A 258 15.21 -60.16 -22.27
CA ILE A 258 16.23 -59.11 -22.44
C ILE A 258 15.88 -57.89 -21.56
N ARG A 259 14.60 -57.52 -21.47
CA ARG A 259 14.17 -56.37 -20.65
C ARG A 259 14.41 -56.65 -19.17
N LEU A 260 14.02 -57.82 -18.68
CA LEU A 260 14.25 -58.28 -17.32
C LEU A 260 15.75 -58.33 -16.99
N LEU A 261 16.57 -58.86 -17.90
CA LEU A 261 18.03 -58.85 -17.76
C LEU A 261 18.58 -57.42 -17.60
N GLY A 262 18.14 -56.50 -18.45
CA GLY A 262 18.55 -55.10 -18.40
C GLY A 262 18.15 -54.41 -17.08
N ASP A 263 16.90 -54.61 -16.65
CA ASP A 263 16.36 -54.02 -15.42
C ASP A 263 17.06 -54.58 -14.18
N TYR A 264 17.31 -55.89 -14.11
CA TYR A 264 18.09 -56.50 -13.01
C TYR A 264 19.54 -56.01 -13.00
N ALA A 265 20.18 -55.91 -14.16
CA ALA A 265 21.54 -55.37 -14.27
C ALA A 265 21.59 -53.93 -13.74
N PHE A 266 20.62 -53.09 -14.12
CA PHE A 266 20.53 -51.72 -13.62
C PHE A 266 20.31 -51.66 -12.11
N MET A 267 19.40 -52.48 -11.55
CA MET A 267 19.16 -52.55 -10.09
C MET A 267 20.43 -52.95 -9.31
N LEU A 268 21.21 -53.89 -9.86
CA LEU A 268 22.49 -54.32 -9.29
C LEU A 268 23.67 -53.43 -9.70
N ARG A 269 23.41 -52.29 -10.36
CA ARG A 269 24.38 -51.25 -10.76
C ARG A 269 25.40 -51.69 -11.82
N ASP A 270 25.13 -52.75 -12.57
CA ASP A 270 25.85 -53.09 -13.81
C ASP A 270 25.23 -52.33 -14.99
N TYR A 271 25.54 -51.03 -15.03
CA TYR A 271 24.93 -50.10 -15.98
C TYR A 271 25.39 -50.35 -17.43
N GLU A 272 26.61 -50.85 -17.65
CA GLU A 272 27.11 -51.23 -18.96
C GLU A 272 26.32 -52.40 -19.55
N LEU A 273 26.08 -53.45 -18.76
CA LEU A 273 25.27 -54.58 -19.18
C LEU A 273 23.83 -54.14 -19.44
N ALA A 274 23.25 -53.31 -18.57
CA ALA A 274 21.91 -52.75 -18.75
C ALA A 274 21.79 -51.98 -20.08
N LEU A 275 22.70 -51.03 -20.33
CA LEU A 275 22.70 -50.20 -21.54
C LEU A 275 22.81 -51.05 -22.82
N SER A 276 23.65 -52.09 -22.81
CA SER A 276 23.84 -52.97 -23.97
C SER A 276 22.58 -53.78 -24.33
N ASN A 277 21.76 -54.12 -23.34
CA ASN A 277 20.50 -54.83 -23.51
C ASN A 277 19.38 -53.86 -23.92
N TYR A 278 19.31 -52.68 -23.32
CA TYR A 278 18.35 -51.65 -23.70
C TYR A 278 18.53 -51.17 -25.14
N ARG A 279 19.77 -50.99 -25.62
CA ARG A 279 20.04 -50.62 -27.02
C ARG A 279 19.51 -51.64 -28.02
N LEU A 280 19.57 -52.94 -27.68
CA LEU A 280 19.03 -54.00 -28.51
C LEU A 280 17.51 -53.84 -28.63
N LEU A 281 16.82 -53.82 -27.48
CA LEU A 281 15.35 -53.68 -27.43
C LEU A 281 14.84 -52.39 -28.06
N SER A 282 15.58 -51.30 -27.93
CA SER A 282 15.17 -50.02 -28.49
C SER A 282 15.01 -50.08 -30.01
N THR A 283 15.80 -50.89 -30.71
CA THR A 283 15.70 -51.03 -32.17
C THR A 283 14.49 -51.89 -32.51
N ASP A 284 14.32 -53.00 -31.81
CA ASP A 284 13.25 -53.98 -32.05
C ASP A 284 11.88 -53.36 -31.75
N TYR A 285 11.68 -52.77 -30.57
CA TYR A 285 10.43 -52.12 -30.18
C TYR A 285 10.02 -50.96 -31.12
N LYS A 286 11.01 -50.26 -31.70
CA LYS A 286 10.74 -49.20 -32.67
C LYS A 286 10.25 -49.75 -34.00
N LEU A 287 10.84 -50.85 -34.47
CA LEU A 287 10.41 -51.54 -35.69
C LEU A 287 9.02 -52.15 -35.53
N ASP A 288 8.74 -52.72 -34.37
CA ASP A 288 7.46 -53.34 -34.02
C ASP A 288 6.37 -52.32 -33.68
N LYS A 289 6.68 -51.02 -33.70
CA LYS A 289 5.78 -49.92 -33.30
C LYS A 289 5.19 -50.10 -31.89
N ALA A 290 5.92 -50.79 -31.01
CA ALA A 290 5.55 -51.00 -29.61
C ALA A 290 5.89 -49.75 -28.79
N TRP A 291 5.20 -48.64 -29.03
CA TRP A 291 5.59 -47.30 -28.56
C TRP A 291 5.74 -47.17 -27.04
N LYS A 292 4.89 -47.85 -26.26
CA LYS A 292 4.97 -47.84 -24.79
C LYS A 292 6.25 -48.54 -24.29
N HIS A 293 6.58 -49.71 -24.86
CA HIS A 293 7.83 -50.43 -24.57
C HIS A 293 9.06 -49.67 -25.07
N TYR A 294 8.99 -49.08 -26.27
CA TYR A 294 10.04 -48.23 -26.80
C TYR A 294 10.32 -47.03 -25.89
N ALA A 295 9.29 -46.35 -25.41
CA ALA A 295 9.42 -45.22 -24.49
C ALA A 295 10.08 -45.64 -23.16
N GLY A 296 9.67 -46.77 -22.57
CA GLY A 296 10.26 -47.27 -21.33
C GLY A 296 11.71 -47.75 -21.47
N VAL A 297 12.11 -48.22 -22.64
CA VAL A 297 13.53 -48.50 -22.93
C VAL A 297 14.32 -47.21 -23.12
N GLN A 298 13.78 -46.22 -23.83
CA GLN A 298 14.44 -44.92 -23.99
C GLN A 298 14.61 -44.20 -22.62
N GLU A 299 13.61 -44.26 -21.75
CA GLU A 299 13.67 -43.72 -20.38
C GLU A 299 14.84 -44.35 -19.62
N MET A 300 14.92 -45.69 -19.61
CA MET A 300 16.02 -46.41 -18.94
C MET A 300 17.38 -46.18 -19.58
N MET A 301 17.48 -46.07 -20.90
CA MET A 301 18.74 -45.71 -21.56
C MET A 301 19.21 -44.32 -21.12
N GLY A 302 18.30 -43.35 -21.02
CA GLY A 302 18.59 -42.01 -20.52
C GLY A 302 19.16 -42.02 -19.11
N LEU A 303 18.51 -42.76 -18.20
CA LEU A 303 18.99 -42.97 -16.83
C LEU A 303 20.34 -43.68 -16.80
N THR A 304 20.54 -44.71 -17.63
CA THR A 304 21.77 -45.50 -17.65
C THR A 304 22.97 -44.67 -18.14
N TYR A 305 22.80 -43.88 -19.20
CA TYR A 305 23.81 -42.92 -19.64
C TYR A 305 24.16 -41.91 -18.55
N PHE A 306 23.16 -41.42 -17.81
CA PHE A 306 23.36 -40.51 -16.69
C PHE A 306 24.16 -41.17 -15.56
N MET A 307 23.80 -42.38 -15.14
CA MET A 307 24.48 -43.11 -14.06
C MET A 307 25.93 -43.49 -14.41
N LEU A 308 26.20 -43.78 -15.69
CA LEU A 308 27.55 -44.03 -16.20
C LEU A 308 28.38 -42.75 -16.38
N ASP A 309 27.77 -41.57 -16.22
CA ASP A 309 28.29 -40.28 -16.65
C ASP A 309 28.83 -40.29 -18.10
N GLN A 310 28.20 -41.11 -18.96
CA GLN A 310 28.56 -41.27 -20.36
C GLN A 310 27.63 -40.43 -21.24
N SER A 311 28.23 -39.59 -22.09
CA SER A 311 27.54 -38.81 -23.13
C SER A 311 26.24 -38.14 -22.67
N ARG A 312 26.37 -36.95 -22.10
CA ARG A 312 25.23 -36.11 -21.70
C ARG A 312 24.20 -35.91 -22.81
N LYS A 313 24.65 -35.73 -24.06
CA LYS A 313 23.77 -35.52 -25.22
C LYS A 313 22.88 -36.74 -25.47
N ASP A 314 23.43 -37.94 -25.34
CA ASP A 314 22.66 -39.17 -25.55
C ASP A 314 21.66 -39.41 -24.42
N ALA A 315 22.05 -39.10 -23.17
CA ALA A 315 21.13 -39.18 -22.02
C ALA A 315 19.89 -38.29 -22.21
N GLU A 316 20.10 -37.02 -22.57
CA GLU A 316 19.02 -36.06 -22.81
C GLU A 316 18.20 -36.41 -24.07
N TYR A 317 18.85 -36.89 -25.14
CA TYR A 317 18.16 -37.35 -26.35
C TYR A 317 17.22 -38.53 -26.07
N CYS A 318 17.68 -39.49 -25.28
CA CYS A 318 16.86 -40.63 -24.85
C CYS A 318 15.67 -40.19 -23.98
N MET A 319 15.89 -39.28 -23.03
CA MET A 319 14.81 -38.72 -22.20
C MET A 319 13.78 -37.96 -23.05
N GLU A 320 14.22 -37.14 -23.99
CA GLU A 320 13.33 -36.42 -24.91
C GLU A 320 12.48 -37.39 -25.74
N ASN A 321 13.10 -38.43 -26.31
CA ASN A 321 12.40 -39.44 -27.08
C ASN A 321 11.37 -40.22 -26.24
N ALA A 322 11.75 -40.61 -25.02
CA ALA A 322 10.84 -41.29 -24.09
C ALA A 322 9.64 -40.41 -23.76
N PHE A 323 9.89 -39.18 -23.31
CA PHE A 323 8.87 -38.21 -22.93
C PHE A 323 7.91 -37.90 -24.11
N SER A 324 8.46 -37.57 -25.27
CA SER A 324 7.67 -37.28 -26.47
C SER A 324 6.87 -38.49 -26.95
N THR A 325 7.38 -39.71 -26.79
CA THR A 325 6.64 -40.92 -27.16
C THR A 325 5.51 -41.20 -26.18
N TYR A 326 5.74 -41.05 -24.88
CA TYR A 326 4.68 -41.20 -23.88
C TYR A 326 3.57 -40.15 -24.04
N LEU A 327 3.89 -38.89 -24.37
CA LEU A 327 2.87 -37.87 -24.66
C LEU A 327 2.03 -38.23 -25.90
N LYS A 328 2.64 -38.76 -26.95
CA LYS A 328 1.92 -39.17 -28.18
C LYS A 328 0.94 -40.32 -27.96
N LEU A 329 1.10 -41.10 -26.88
CA LEU A 329 0.17 -42.15 -26.48
C LEU A 329 -1.10 -41.61 -25.78
N GLY A 330 -1.20 -40.29 -25.58
CA GLY A 330 -2.35 -39.62 -24.98
C GLY A 330 -2.57 -40.01 -23.51
N SER A 331 -3.83 -40.17 -23.11
CA SER A 331 -4.22 -40.46 -21.72
C SER A 331 -3.57 -41.71 -21.14
N SER A 332 -3.28 -42.73 -21.97
CA SER A 332 -2.64 -43.97 -21.57
C SER A 332 -1.14 -43.81 -21.23
N GLY A 333 -0.49 -42.79 -21.79
CA GLY A 333 0.94 -42.49 -21.59
C GLY A 333 1.22 -41.28 -20.70
N GLN A 334 0.23 -40.42 -20.44
CA GLN A 334 0.42 -39.15 -19.71
C GLN A 334 1.13 -39.31 -18.37
N ARG A 335 0.76 -40.29 -17.55
CA ARG A 335 1.38 -40.50 -16.23
C ARG A 335 2.84 -40.96 -16.35
N ASN A 336 3.15 -41.78 -17.36
CA ASN A 336 4.52 -42.20 -17.65
C ASN A 336 5.34 -41.03 -18.20
N ALA A 337 4.75 -40.16 -19.02
CA ALA A 337 5.38 -38.92 -19.45
C ALA A 337 5.72 -38.03 -18.25
N THR A 338 4.80 -37.88 -17.30
CA THR A 338 5.05 -37.15 -16.05
C THR A 338 6.19 -37.77 -15.26
N ARG A 339 6.19 -39.09 -15.03
CA ARG A 339 7.30 -39.79 -14.33
C ARG A 339 8.64 -39.56 -15.05
N CYS A 340 8.69 -39.81 -16.35
CA CYS A 340 9.88 -39.63 -17.17
C CYS A 340 10.40 -38.18 -17.09
N GLY A 341 9.50 -37.21 -17.17
CA GLY A 341 9.85 -35.80 -17.01
C GLY A 341 10.42 -35.47 -15.62
N LEU A 342 9.87 -36.05 -14.54
CA LEU A 342 10.39 -35.86 -13.19
C LEU A 342 11.80 -36.45 -13.03
N TRP A 343 12.06 -37.64 -13.60
CA TRP A 343 13.42 -38.19 -13.65
C TRP A 343 14.37 -37.29 -14.41
N TRP A 344 13.94 -36.77 -15.56
CA TRP A 344 14.74 -35.85 -16.35
C TRP A 344 15.04 -34.55 -15.60
N VAL A 345 14.06 -34.00 -14.88
CA VAL A 345 14.26 -32.87 -13.98
C VAL A 345 15.33 -33.15 -12.94
N GLU A 346 15.28 -34.30 -12.25
CA GLU A 346 16.27 -34.64 -11.22
C GLU A 346 17.67 -34.81 -11.82
N MET A 347 17.79 -35.40 -13.01
CA MET A 347 19.06 -35.46 -13.75
C MET A 347 19.64 -34.07 -14.05
N LEU A 348 18.79 -33.12 -14.44
CA LEU A 348 19.20 -31.74 -14.73
C LEU A 348 19.58 -31.00 -13.44
N LYS A 349 18.80 -31.16 -12.36
CA LYS A 349 19.09 -30.57 -11.05
C LYS A 349 20.41 -31.09 -10.45
N ALA A 350 20.68 -32.39 -10.58
CA ALA A 350 21.94 -33.01 -10.13
C ALA A 350 23.17 -32.44 -10.85
N ARG A 351 22.97 -31.83 -12.02
CA ARG A 351 24.01 -31.16 -12.83
C ARG A 351 23.96 -29.63 -12.73
N ASP A 352 23.27 -29.08 -11.72
CA ASP A 352 23.08 -27.64 -11.49
C ASP A 352 22.38 -26.89 -12.64
N GLN A 353 21.64 -27.63 -13.49
CA GLN A 353 20.92 -27.08 -14.64
C GLN A 353 19.47 -26.74 -14.31
N HIS A 354 19.27 -25.92 -13.28
CA HIS A 354 17.94 -25.60 -12.77
C HIS A 354 17.06 -24.89 -13.82
N LYS A 355 17.62 -24.06 -14.69
CA LYS A 355 16.86 -23.38 -15.74
C LYS A 355 16.24 -24.36 -16.75
N ASP A 356 16.98 -25.39 -17.13
CA ASP A 356 16.50 -26.41 -18.06
C ASP A 356 15.48 -27.32 -17.35
N ALA A 357 15.72 -27.67 -16.09
CA ALA A 357 14.75 -28.40 -15.26
C ALA A 357 13.40 -27.67 -15.15
N ALA A 358 13.40 -26.35 -15.01
CA ALA A 358 12.18 -25.54 -15.00
C ALA A 358 11.37 -25.66 -16.31
N SER A 359 12.07 -25.76 -17.45
CA SER A 359 11.46 -25.99 -18.76
C SER A 359 10.76 -27.35 -18.83
N ILE A 360 11.37 -28.39 -18.25
CA ILE A 360 10.78 -29.73 -18.20
C ILE A 360 9.55 -29.76 -17.29
N TYR A 361 9.58 -29.15 -16.10
CA TYR A 361 8.37 -29.01 -15.26
C TYR A 361 7.22 -28.32 -16.00
N PHE A 362 7.52 -27.26 -16.76
CA PHE A 362 6.51 -26.59 -17.59
C PHE A 362 5.93 -27.54 -18.66
N ARG A 363 6.76 -28.40 -19.28
CA ARG A 363 6.29 -29.40 -20.27
C ARG A 363 5.47 -30.53 -19.66
N ILE A 364 5.76 -30.91 -18.41
CA ILE A 364 4.99 -31.91 -17.68
C ILE A 364 3.61 -31.37 -17.27
N SER A 365 3.48 -30.04 -17.15
CA SER A 365 2.21 -29.39 -16.86
C SER A 365 1.19 -29.72 -17.96
N GLY A 366 0.26 -30.61 -17.65
CA GLY A 366 -0.75 -31.12 -18.59
C GLY A 366 -2.10 -30.41 -18.46
N GLU A 367 -3.14 -31.10 -18.92
CA GLU A 367 -4.52 -30.59 -18.89
C GLU A 367 -5.13 -30.57 -17.47
N GLU A 368 -4.62 -31.40 -16.55
CA GLU A 368 -5.11 -31.46 -15.18
C GLU A 368 -4.66 -30.22 -14.37
N PRO A 369 -5.57 -29.31 -13.97
CA PRO A 369 -5.17 -28.01 -13.45
C PRO A 369 -4.42 -28.10 -12.11
N LEU A 370 -4.82 -29.03 -11.22
CA LEU A 370 -4.18 -29.20 -9.92
C LEU A 370 -2.75 -29.73 -10.05
N HIS A 371 -2.54 -30.74 -10.91
CA HIS A 371 -1.22 -31.26 -11.22
C HIS A 371 -0.32 -30.16 -11.82
N SER A 372 -0.84 -29.41 -12.77
CA SER A 372 -0.14 -28.30 -13.41
C SER A 372 0.21 -27.18 -12.42
N ALA A 373 -0.64 -26.91 -11.42
CA ALA A 373 -0.33 -25.97 -10.34
C ALA A 373 0.94 -26.38 -9.58
N VAL A 374 1.03 -27.65 -9.19
CA VAL A 374 2.21 -28.21 -8.49
C VAL A 374 3.46 -28.11 -9.37
N MET A 375 3.37 -28.53 -10.63
CA MET A 375 4.51 -28.51 -11.55
C MET A 375 5.02 -27.10 -11.82
N LEU A 376 4.12 -26.12 -12.01
CA LEU A 376 4.50 -24.71 -12.20
C LEU A 376 5.15 -24.12 -10.94
N GLU A 377 4.67 -24.51 -9.76
CA GLU A 377 5.30 -24.12 -8.49
C GLU A 377 6.74 -24.66 -8.41
N GLN A 378 6.96 -25.93 -8.75
CA GLN A 378 8.32 -26.51 -8.77
C GLN A 378 9.21 -25.89 -9.84
N ALA A 379 8.66 -25.56 -11.01
CA ALA A 379 9.36 -24.79 -12.03
C ALA A 379 9.81 -23.42 -11.51
N SER A 380 8.98 -22.76 -10.69
CA SER A 380 9.32 -21.47 -10.08
C SER A 380 10.59 -21.59 -9.22
N TYR A 381 10.66 -22.60 -8.34
CA TYR A 381 11.82 -22.82 -7.48
C TYR A 381 13.09 -23.07 -8.29
N CYS A 382 13.00 -23.82 -9.39
CA CYS A 382 14.12 -24.00 -10.31
C CYS A 382 14.65 -22.68 -10.90
N TYR A 383 13.78 -21.71 -11.22
CA TYR A 383 14.22 -20.38 -11.65
C TYR A 383 14.91 -19.58 -10.55
N MET A 384 14.53 -19.77 -9.29
CA MET A 384 15.17 -19.15 -8.15
C MET A 384 16.56 -19.75 -7.86
N PHE A 385 16.72 -21.06 -8.02
CA PHE A 385 18.02 -21.76 -7.85
C PHE A 385 18.95 -21.65 -9.06
N SER A 386 18.48 -21.15 -10.20
CA SER A 386 19.33 -20.95 -11.37
C SER A 386 20.48 -19.97 -11.08
N THR A 387 21.61 -20.15 -11.75
CA THR A 387 22.75 -19.23 -11.68
C THR A 387 22.92 -18.45 -12.99
N PRO A 388 22.64 -17.14 -13.04
CA PRO A 388 22.12 -16.28 -11.98
C PRO A 388 20.61 -16.47 -11.70
N PRO A 389 20.11 -16.13 -10.49
CA PRO A 389 18.70 -16.29 -10.15
C PRO A 389 17.75 -15.49 -11.04
N LEU A 390 16.72 -16.14 -11.57
CA LEU A 390 15.73 -15.55 -12.47
C LEU A 390 14.46 -15.18 -11.70
N LEU A 391 14.56 -14.22 -10.77
CA LEU A 391 13.49 -13.84 -9.84
C LEU A 391 12.18 -13.44 -10.53
N ARG A 392 12.26 -12.79 -11.70
CA ARG A 392 11.07 -12.43 -12.49
C ARG A 392 10.31 -13.67 -12.98
N LYS A 393 11.03 -14.70 -13.45
CA LYS A 393 10.41 -15.96 -13.86
C LYS A 393 9.86 -16.72 -12.65
N TYR A 394 10.57 -16.71 -11.52
CA TYR A 394 10.09 -17.25 -10.26
C TYR A 394 8.74 -16.65 -9.85
N GLY A 395 8.65 -15.33 -9.70
CA GLY A 395 7.40 -14.65 -9.33
C GLY A 395 6.26 -14.88 -10.33
N PHE A 396 6.55 -14.88 -11.64
CA PHE A 396 5.55 -15.15 -12.67
C PHE A 396 4.96 -16.57 -12.60
N HIS A 397 5.81 -17.60 -12.44
CA HIS A 397 5.32 -18.99 -12.36
C HIS A 397 4.56 -19.26 -11.06
N LEU A 398 4.91 -18.59 -9.95
CA LEU A 398 4.13 -18.65 -8.71
C LEU A 398 2.72 -18.07 -8.86
N ILE A 399 2.56 -16.95 -9.58
CA ILE A 399 1.24 -16.38 -9.90
C ILE A 399 0.42 -17.39 -10.71
N LEU A 400 1.01 -17.97 -11.78
CA LEU A 400 0.32 -18.97 -12.59
C LEU A 400 -0.09 -20.21 -11.77
N ALA A 401 0.80 -20.71 -10.91
CA ALA A 401 0.50 -21.80 -10.00
C ALA A 401 -0.65 -21.43 -9.04
N GLY A 402 -0.63 -20.22 -8.48
CA GLY A 402 -1.68 -19.73 -7.59
C GLY A 402 -3.05 -19.65 -8.27
N ASP A 403 -3.11 -19.21 -9.52
CA ASP A 403 -4.36 -19.19 -10.30
C ASP A 403 -4.94 -20.59 -10.50
N LEU A 404 -4.07 -21.57 -10.81
CA LEU A 404 -4.49 -22.95 -10.97
C LEU A 404 -4.91 -23.58 -9.63
N TYR A 405 -4.18 -23.33 -8.55
CA TYR A 405 -4.60 -23.76 -7.20
C TYR A 405 -5.96 -23.18 -6.84
N LYS A 406 -6.21 -21.90 -7.13
CA LYS A 406 -7.51 -21.29 -6.84
C LYS A 406 -8.64 -21.91 -7.67
N LYS A 407 -8.40 -22.25 -8.95
CA LYS A 407 -9.36 -22.96 -9.81
C LYS A 407 -9.70 -24.36 -9.31
N CYS A 408 -8.82 -24.97 -8.52
CA CYS A 408 -9.01 -26.27 -7.89
C CYS A 408 -9.43 -26.18 -6.41
N ASP A 409 -9.93 -25.02 -5.97
CA ASP A 409 -10.37 -24.75 -4.59
C ASP A 409 -9.28 -24.91 -3.52
N GLN A 410 -8.00 -24.94 -3.91
CA GLN A 410 -6.85 -24.97 -3.03
C GLN A 410 -6.42 -23.55 -2.63
N ILE A 411 -7.32 -22.80 -1.98
CA ILE A 411 -7.16 -21.38 -1.67
C ILE A 411 -5.92 -21.12 -0.80
N LYS A 412 -5.62 -21.99 0.17
CA LYS A 412 -4.45 -21.88 1.05
C LYS A 412 -3.14 -21.92 0.27
N HIS A 413 -3.01 -22.84 -0.69
CA HIS A 413 -1.86 -22.87 -1.61
C HIS A 413 -1.81 -21.63 -2.50
N ALA A 414 -2.95 -21.17 -3.01
CA ALA A 414 -3.01 -19.97 -3.85
C ALA A 414 -2.51 -18.72 -3.11
N ILE A 415 -2.93 -18.53 -1.85
CA ILE A 415 -2.43 -17.45 -0.99
C ILE A 415 -0.91 -17.58 -0.79
N ARG A 416 -0.43 -18.77 -0.42
CA ARG A 416 1.01 -19.01 -0.17
C ARG A 416 1.88 -18.70 -1.38
N THR A 417 1.50 -19.12 -2.58
CA THR A 417 2.28 -18.84 -3.81
C THR A 417 2.25 -17.36 -4.16
N TYR A 418 1.09 -16.71 -4.08
CA TYR A 418 0.94 -15.28 -4.33
C TYR A 418 1.73 -14.42 -3.33
N ARG A 419 1.71 -14.79 -2.04
CA ARG A 419 2.53 -14.13 -1.00
C ARG A 419 4.02 -14.28 -1.28
N SER A 420 4.47 -15.47 -1.67
CA SER A 420 5.86 -15.70 -2.05
C SER A 420 6.25 -14.81 -3.25
N ALA A 421 5.34 -14.63 -4.21
CA ALA A 421 5.56 -13.78 -5.38
C ALA A 421 5.61 -12.27 -5.04
N LEU A 422 4.87 -11.78 -4.03
CA LEU A 422 4.92 -10.36 -3.62
C LEU A 422 6.32 -9.89 -3.25
N SER A 423 7.13 -10.76 -2.63
CA SER A 423 8.51 -10.44 -2.25
C SER A 423 9.38 -10.06 -3.46
N VAL A 424 9.06 -10.58 -4.66
CA VAL A 424 9.77 -10.30 -5.92
C VAL A 424 9.42 -8.92 -6.47
N PHE A 425 8.18 -8.47 -6.29
CA PHE A 425 7.68 -7.23 -6.88
C PHE A 425 7.91 -6.01 -5.99
N LYS A 426 8.31 -6.22 -4.73
CA LYS A 426 8.57 -5.14 -3.78
C LYS A 426 9.69 -4.22 -4.27
N GLY A 427 9.44 -2.91 -4.29
CA GLY A 427 10.40 -1.90 -4.74
C GLY A 427 10.62 -1.85 -6.26
N THR A 428 9.86 -2.62 -7.04
CA THR A 428 9.88 -2.58 -8.51
C THR A 428 8.84 -1.60 -9.06
N THR A 429 8.89 -1.33 -10.37
CA THR A 429 7.89 -0.49 -11.06
C THR A 429 6.63 -1.27 -11.49
N TRP A 430 6.51 -2.54 -11.10
CA TRP A 430 5.44 -3.45 -11.55
C TRP A 430 4.17 -3.31 -10.71
N ASN A 431 3.72 -2.07 -10.53
CA ASN A 431 2.58 -1.75 -9.66
C ASN A 431 1.30 -2.46 -10.12
N HIS A 432 1.10 -2.66 -11.43
CA HIS A 432 -0.07 -3.39 -11.93
C HIS A 432 -0.17 -4.84 -11.44
N ILE A 433 0.95 -5.56 -11.43
CA ILE A 433 0.99 -6.95 -10.95
C ILE A 433 0.87 -6.95 -9.43
N LYS A 434 1.58 -6.06 -8.74
CA LYS A 434 1.50 -5.91 -7.27
C LYS A 434 0.05 -5.71 -6.83
N ASP A 435 -0.67 -4.78 -7.46
CA ASP A 435 -2.06 -4.48 -7.13
C ASP A 435 -2.97 -5.70 -7.34
N GLN A 436 -2.83 -6.40 -8.47
CA GLN A 436 -3.62 -7.59 -8.74
C GLN A 436 -3.34 -8.70 -7.72
N VAL A 437 -2.09 -8.91 -7.34
CA VAL A 437 -1.70 -9.92 -6.36
C VAL A 437 -2.30 -9.58 -4.98
N HIS A 438 -2.19 -8.33 -4.51
CA HIS A 438 -2.83 -7.89 -3.26
C HIS A 438 -4.36 -8.00 -3.30
N PHE A 439 -4.99 -7.64 -4.43
CA PHE A 439 -6.44 -7.76 -4.60
C PHE A 439 -6.92 -9.21 -4.47
N HIS A 440 -6.26 -10.17 -5.12
CA HIS A 440 -6.64 -11.57 -5.04
C HIS A 440 -6.40 -12.16 -3.65
N ILE A 441 -5.22 -11.90 -3.06
CA ILE A 441 -4.91 -12.35 -1.68
C ILE A 441 -5.94 -11.79 -0.69
N GLY A 442 -6.26 -10.49 -0.77
CA GLY A 442 -7.24 -9.84 0.11
C GLY A 442 -8.62 -10.50 0.01
N LYS A 443 -9.10 -10.78 -1.22
CA LYS A 443 -10.36 -11.51 -1.43
C LYS A 443 -10.32 -12.94 -0.90
N TRP A 444 -9.22 -13.65 -1.06
CA TRP A 444 -9.08 -15.03 -0.58
C TRP A 444 -9.01 -15.11 0.94
N TYR A 445 -8.34 -14.18 1.61
CA TYR A 445 -8.39 -14.07 3.07
C TYR A 445 -9.79 -13.74 3.59
N ALA A 446 -10.49 -12.81 2.94
CA ALA A 446 -11.88 -12.50 3.30
C ALA A 446 -12.79 -13.72 3.12
N PHE A 447 -12.58 -14.53 2.08
CA PHE A 447 -13.29 -15.79 1.88
C PHE A 447 -13.01 -16.82 2.99
N LEU A 448 -11.79 -16.85 3.55
CA LEU A 448 -11.42 -17.68 4.69
C LEU A 448 -11.89 -17.10 6.05
N GLY A 449 -12.58 -15.96 6.07
CA GLY A 449 -13.03 -15.28 7.30
C GLY A 449 -11.94 -14.49 8.03
N MET A 450 -10.74 -14.37 7.45
CA MET A 450 -9.61 -13.63 8.01
C MET A 450 -9.65 -12.16 7.58
N PHE A 451 -10.63 -11.41 8.08
CA PHE A 451 -10.89 -10.05 7.62
C PHE A 451 -9.78 -9.05 7.95
N ASP A 452 -9.08 -9.21 9.08
CA ASP A 452 -8.00 -8.29 9.48
C ASP A 452 -6.86 -8.29 8.46
N VAL A 453 -6.36 -9.49 8.10
CA VAL A 453 -5.28 -9.67 7.10
C VAL A 453 -5.78 -9.33 5.69
N ALA A 454 -7.03 -9.64 5.37
CA ALA A 454 -7.64 -9.25 4.10
C ALA A 454 -7.59 -7.73 3.89
N MET A 455 -7.93 -6.98 4.93
CA MET A 455 -7.98 -5.53 4.90
C MET A 455 -6.59 -4.91 4.71
N GLU A 456 -5.55 -5.43 5.35
CA GLU A 456 -4.18 -4.96 5.15
C GLU A 456 -3.77 -5.01 3.67
N HIS A 457 -4.08 -6.12 2.98
CA HIS A 457 -3.81 -6.24 1.54
C HIS A 457 -4.70 -5.35 0.68
N MET A 458 -5.99 -5.19 1.03
CA MET A 458 -6.89 -4.32 0.27
C MET A 458 -6.55 -2.83 0.44
N LEU A 459 -5.94 -2.43 1.55
CA LEU A 459 -5.49 -1.05 1.77
C LEU A 459 -4.32 -0.65 0.87
N GLU A 460 -3.42 -1.59 0.55
CA GLU A 460 -2.28 -1.36 -0.36
C GLU A 460 -2.71 -0.99 -1.79
N ILE A 461 -3.92 -1.37 -2.21
CA ILE A 461 -4.42 -1.15 -3.57
C ILE A 461 -5.34 0.06 -3.71
N LEU A 462 -5.66 0.76 -2.60
CA LEU A 462 -6.61 1.87 -2.66
C LEU A 462 -6.04 3.11 -3.36
N ALA A 463 -4.74 3.40 -3.26
CA ALA A 463 -4.11 4.53 -3.96
C ALA A 463 -3.62 4.18 -5.38
N CYS A 464 -4.42 3.45 -6.14
CA CYS A 464 -4.04 2.90 -7.46
C CYS A 464 -4.31 3.84 -8.64
N GLY A 465 -3.87 5.11 -8.56
CA GLY A 465 -4.11 6.12 -9.62
C GLY A 465 -3.60 5.73 -11.02
N HIS A 466 -2.63 4.83 -11.09
CA HIS A 466 -2.05 4.30 -12.32
C HIS A 466 -2.94 3.26 -13.03
N GLN A 467 -3.91 2.64 -12.35
CA GLN A 467 -4.85 1.66 -12.92
C GLN A 467 -5.92 2.30 -13.84
N SER A 468 -6.69 1.46 -14.55
CA SER A 468 -7.86 1.90 -15.31
C SER A 468 -9.03 2.29 -14.38
N LYS A 469 -9.96 3.11 -14.87
CA LYS A 469 -11.17 3.49 -14.11
C LYS A 469 -11.97 2.27 -13.66
N SER A 470 -12.19 1.32 -14.57
CA SER A 470 -12.90 0.07 -14.28
C SER A 470 -12.25 -0.77 -13.17
N THR A 471 -10.91 -0.84 -13.15
CA THR A 471 -10.17 -1.57 -12.11
C THR A 471 -10.24 -0.85 -10.76
N GLN A 472 -10.15 0.49 -10.77
CA GLN A 472 -10.31 1.31 -9.56
C GLN A 472 -11.70 1.14 -8.94
N GLU A 473 -12.75 1.14 -9.76
CA GLU A 473 -14.14 0.88 -9.32
C GLU A 473 -14.28 -0.53 -8.73
N LEU A 474 -13.72 -1.54 -9.39
CA LEU A 474 -13.71 -2.91 -8.92
C LEU A 474 -13.04 -3.04 -7.54
N PHE A 475 -11.86 -2.46 -7.38
CA PHE A 475 -11.10 -2.52 -6.11
C PHE A 475 -11.85 -1.84 -4.98
N LEU A 476 -12.39 -0.63 -5.19
CA LEU A 476 -13.16 0.08 -4.17
C LEU A 476 -14.46 -0.65 -3.81
N ARG A 477 -15.21 -1.16 -4.80
CA ARG A 477 -16.44 -1.89 -4.57
C ARG A 477 -16.21 -3.12 -3.71
N ASP A 478 -15.25 -3.96 -4.08
CA ASP A 478 -14.95 -5.19 -3.36
C ASP A 478 -14.34 -4.89 -1.96
N PHE A 479 -13.55 -3.82 -1.82
CA PHE A 479 -13.09 -3.32 -0.52
C PHE A 479 -14.27 -2.98 0.41
N PHE A 480 -15.25 -2.19 -0.07
CA PHE A 480 -16.41 -1.86 0.75
C PHE A 480 -17.29 -3.08 1.06
N GLN A 481 -17.40 -4.04 0.14
CA GLN A 481 -18.11 -5.29 0.41
C GLN A 481 -17.45 -6.09 1.55
N ILE A 482 -16.11 -6.18 1.55
CA ILE A 482 -15.36 -6.84 2.63
C ILE A 482 -15.59 -6.11 3.95
N VAL A 483 -15.53 -4.78 3.96
CA VAL A 483 -15.81 -3.96 5.16
C VAL A 483 -17.22 -4.21 5.68
N GLN A 484 -18.24 -4.19 4.82
CA GLN A 484 -19.63 -4.44 5.20
C GLN A 484 -19.82 -5.83 5.83
N ASN A 485 -19.14 -6.85 5.29
CA ASN A 485 -19.20 -8.21 5.81
C ASN A 485 -18.59 -8.36 7.21
N THR A 486 -17.70 -7.44 7.64
CA THR A 486 -17.16 -7.45 9.01
C THR A 486 -18.18 -7.01 10.07
N GLY A 487 -19.25 -6.32 9.67
CA GLY A 487 -20.28 -5.79 10.58
C GLY A 487 -19.80 -4.70 11.55
N LYS A 488 -18.59 -4.16 11.38
CA LYS A 488 -17.98 -3.14 12.24
C LYS A 488 -17.48 -1.95 11.43
N THR A 489 -17.45 -0.77 12.03
CA THR A 489 -16.68 0.36 11.48
C THR A 489 -15.20 0.02 11.58
N PHE A 490 -14.52 -0.04 10.44
CA PHE A 490 -13.11 -0.43 10.38
C PHE A 490 -12.22 0.80 10.48
N ASP A 491 -11.42 0.89 11.56
CA ASP A 491 -10.58 2.04 11.87
C ASP A 491 -9.16 1.85 11.33
N VAL A 492 -8.83 2.56 10.26
CA VAL A 492 -7.56 2.40 9.54
C VAL A 492 -6.58 3.51 9.90
N LEU A 493 -5.47 3.12 10.54
CA LEU A 493 -4.30 3.99 10.66
C LEU A 493 -3.64 4.10 9.29
N LYS A 494 -3.60 5.31 8.71
CA LYS A 494 -3.04 5.62 7.37
C LYS A 494 -3.88 5.14 6.18
N LEU A 495 -5.18 5.40 6.20
CA LEU A 495 -5.98 5.30 4.98
C LEU A 495 -5.38 6.20 3.89
N GLN A 496 -5.10 5.64 2.71
CA GLN A 496 -4.39 6.35 1.63
C GLN A 496 -5.31 7.25 0.78
N LEU A 497 -6.60 7.31 1.12
CA LEU A 497 -7.64 8.09 0.43
C LEU A 497 -8.44 8.94 1.44
N PRO A 498 -8.54 10.27 1.25
CA PRO A 498 -7.79 11.08 0.30
C PRO A 498 -6.33 11.23 0.76
N VAL A 499 -5.46 11.65 -0.16
CA VAL A 499 -4.07 12.00 0.19
C VAL A 499 -4.08 13.38 0.84
N ILE A 500 -3.64 13.45 2.10
CA ILE A 500 -3.54 14.70 2.87
C ILE A 500 -2.13 15.26 2.73
N ASN A 501 -2.02 16.50 2.24
CA ASN A 501 -0.74 17.19 2.15
C ASN A 501 -0.42 17.92 3.47
N VAL A 502 0.27 17.23 4.38
CA VAL A 502 0.63 17.77 5.70
C VAL A 502 1.54 19.01 5.62
N ASN A 503 2.27 19.19 4.50
CA ASN A 503 3.19 20.31 4.35
C ASN A 503 2.50 21.62 3.93
N SER A 504 1.25 21.59 3.47
CA SER A 504 0.49 22.78 3.06
C SER A 504 -0.48 23.29 4.13
N ILE A 505 -0.46 22.69 5.33
CA ILE A 505 -1.31 23.11 6.45
C ILE A 505 -1.00 24.57 6.79
N LYS A 506 -2.03 25.41 6.73
CA LYS A 506 -2.00 26.79 7.23
C LYS A 506 -2.96 26.92 8.39
N VAL A 507 -2.45 27.50 9.48
CA VAL A 507 -3.28 27.87 10.63
C VAL A 507 -3.52 29.37 10.54
N VAL A 508 -4.78 29.77 10.59
CA VAL A 508 -5.21 31.17 10.69
C VAL A 508 -5.83 31.35 12.08
N VAL A 509 -5.16 32.17 12.91
CA VAL A 509 -5.60 32.52 14.26
C VAL A 509 -5.66 34.03 14.38
N GLU A 510 -6.74 34.52 14.95
CA GLU A 510 -6.86 35.92 15.39
C GLU A 510 -6.16 36.02 16.75
N ASP A 511 -4.96 36.59 16.78
CA ASP A 511 -4.11 36.68 17.96
C ASP A 511 -4.17 38.10 18.58
N HIS A 512 -3.10 38.88 18.45
CA HIS A 512 -3.10 40.32 18.63
C HIS A 512 -3.69 41.04 17.43
N ARG A 513 -3.84 40.34 16.30
CA ARG A 513 -4.35 40.90 15.05
C ARG A 513 -5.75 40.36 14.81
N THR A 514 -6.71 41.28 14.79
CA THR A 514 -8.08 41.00 14.37
C THR A 514 -8.29 41.53 12.95
N TYR A 515 -9.21 40.93 12.22
CA TYR A 515 -9.47 41.27 10.81
C TYR A 515 -10.94 41.62 10.64
N ALA A 516 -11.23 42.76 9.99
CA ALA A 516 -12.60 43.17 9.71
C ALA A 516 -13.27 42.36 8.57
N SER A 517 -12.46 41.70 7.72
CA SER A 517 -12.96 40.93 6.58
C SER A 517 -11.98 39.83 6.17
N GLU A 518 -12.47 38.79 5.49
CA GLU A 518 -11.61 37.74 4.92
C GLU A 518 -10.61 38.31 3.90
N ALA A 519 -11.00 39.34 3.15
CA ALA A 519 -10.12 40.06 2.24
C ALA A 519 -8.93 40.75 2.94
N ALA A 520 -9.00 41.03 4.25
CA ALA A 520 -7.89 41.57 5.02
C ALA A 520 -6.89 40.46 5.46
N THR A 521 -7.35 39.22 5.64
CA THR A 521 -6.50 38.07 6.02
C THR A 521 -5.56 37.64 4.89
N SER A 522 -5.94 37.86 3.64
CA SER A 522 -5.18 37.46 2.44
C SER A 522 -4.10 38.47 2.02
N VAL A 523 -4.04 39.64 2.66
CA VAL A 523 -3.06 40.69 2.38
C VAL A 523 -1.67 40.29 2.87
N LYS A 524 -0.62 40.59 2.09
CA LYS A 524 0.77 40.28 2.45
C LYS A 524 1.18 40.97 3.75
N GLU A 525 1.74 40.20 4.69
CA GLU A 525 2.14 40.68 6.02
C GLU A 525 3.07 41.89 6.01
N GLY A 526 3.97 42.01 5.02
CA GLY A 526 4.86 43.16 4.90
C GLY A 526 4.14 44.51 4.75
N ILE A 527 2.92 44.52 4.20
CA ILE A 527 2.10 45.73 4.08
C ILE A 527 1.59 46.14 5.47
N TRP A 528 1.06 45.19 6.23
CA TRP A 528 0.59 45.43 7.59
C TRP A 528 1.71 45.90 8.52
N LEU A 529 2.88 45.25 8.48
CA LEU A 529 4.03 45.64 9.28
C LEU A 529 4.45 47.10 9.03
N SER A 530 4.43 47.56 7.78
CA SER A 530 4.77 48.96 7.45
C SER A 530 3.76 49.99 8.00
N LEU A 531 2.51 49.57 8.21
CA LEU A 531 1.50 50.40 8.85
C LEU A 531 1.67 50.41 10.36
N GLU A 532 1.98 49.24 10.94
CA GLU A 532 1.94 49.02 12.39
C GLU A 532 3.22 49.44 13.12
N GLU A 533 4.38 49.47 12.44
CA GLU A 533 5.71 49.76 13.03
C GLU A 533 5.76 51.07 13.85
N ASP A 534 5.01 52.11 13.42
CA ASP A 534 4.98 53.41 14.11
C ASP A 534 3.93 53.51 15.23
N MET A 535 2.96 52.58 15.28
CA MET A 535 1.84 52.61 16.25
C MET A 535 2.15 51.85 17.53
N ILE A 536 2.97 50.81 17.39
CA ILE A 536 3.37 49.93 18.48
C ILE A 536 4.51 50.63 19.27
N PRO A 537 4.44 50.71 20.61
CA PRO A 537 5.51 51.28 21.42
C PRO A 537 6.86 50.62 21.13
N SER A 538 7.93 51.40 21.02
CA SER A 538 9.29 50.94 20.69
C SER A 538 9.94 50.15 21.84
N LEU A 539 9.49 48.92 22.02
CA LEU A 539 10.23 47.87 22.73
C LEU A 539 11.16 47.18 21.73
N SER A 540 12.46 47.18 22.02
CA SER A 540 13.53 46.70 21.15
C SER A 540 13.24 45.36 20.46
N SER A 541 13.22 45.37 19.12
CA SER A 541 13.28 44.20 18.23
C SER A 541 12.21 43.12 18.48
N MET A 542 10.94 43.42 18.15
CA MET A 542 9.92 42.38 17.99
C MET A 542 10.32 41.40 16.87
N ARG A 543 10.60 40.15 17.27
CA ARG A 543 10.38 38.97 16.42
C ARG A 543 8.92 38.52 16.61
N ASN A 544 8.40 37.85 15.59
CA ASN A 544 6.99 37.53 15.30
C ASN A 544 6.01 37.14 16.44
N ASN A 545 6.46 36.85 17.67
CA ASN A 545 5.58 36.52 18.80
C ASN A 545 5.79 37.51 19.95
N TRP A 546 4.74 38.26 20.29
CA TRP A 546 4.72 39.22 21.39
C TRP A 546 5.08 38.61 22.76
N LEU A 547 4.92 37.28 22.93
CA LEU A 547 5.37 36.54 24.13
C LEU A 547 6.88 36.60 24.39
N GLU A 548 7.71 36.82 23.37
CA GLU A 548 9.18 36.91 23.55
C GLU A 548 9.60 38.18 24.32
N SER A 549 8.70 39.16 24.49
CA SER A 549 8.99 40.47 25.10
C SER A 549 8.84 40.51 26.63
N HIS A 550 8.17 39.53 27.25
CA HIS A 550 8.00 39.49 28.70
C HIS A 550 9.16 38.75 29.39
N GLY A 551 10.14 39.53 29.86
CA GLY A 551 11.15 39.07 30.80
C GLY A 551 10.56 38.84 32.21
N LYS A 552 10.86 37.66 32.76
CA LYS A 552 10.82 37.24 34.18
C LYS A 552 9.55 36.59 34.78
N ASN A 553 8.35 36.70 34.22
CA ASN A 553 7.14 36.08 34.81
C ASN A 553 6.43 35.01 33.95
N PHE A 554 6.93 34.67 32.75
CA PHE A 554 6.32 33.66 31.89
C PHE A 554 7.03 32.29 32.01
N PRO A 555 6.31 31.16 32.24
CA PRO A 555 6.94 29.85 32.35
C PRO A 555 7.65 29.45 31.05
N GLN A 556 8.89 28.98 31.18
CA GLN A 556 9.77 28.63 30.06
C GLN A 556 9.21 27.51 29.15
N LYS A 557 8.19 26.77 29.65
CA LYS A 557 7.48 25.65 29.00
C LYS A 557 6.58 26.08 27.82
N TYR A 558 6.13 27.34 27.76
CA TYR A 558 5.19 27.84 26.74
C TYR A 558 5.82 28.71 25.65
N LYS A 559 7.15 28.80 25.58
CA LYS A 559 7.86 29.67 24.63
C LYS A 559 7.60 29.33 23.16
N ASP A 560 7.19 28.09 22.87
CA ASP A 560 6.97 27.58 21.52
C ASP A 560 5.47 27.49 21.13
N SER A 561 4.54 27.97 21.97
CA SER A 561 3.09 27.90 21.72
C SER A 561 2.52 29.20 21.15
N ASN A 562 1.53 29.10 20.26
CA ASN A 562 0.71 30.23 19.83
C ASN A 562 -0.28 30.63 20.95
N VAL A 563 -0.90 31.81 20.89
CA VAL A 563 -1.95 32.22 21.84
C VAL A 563 -3.26 32.38 21.09
N CYS A 564 -4.35 31.87 21.67
CA CYS A 564 -5.71 32.11 21.21
C CYS A 564 -6.61 32.44 22.40
N VAL A 565 -7.78 33.00 22.12
CA VAL A 565 -8.74 33.40 23.16
C VAL A 565 -9.90 32.41 23.21
N ALA A 566 -10.35 32.09 24.42
CA ALA A 566 -11.55 31.28 24.60
C ALA A 566 -12.78 31.95 23.93
N GLY A 567 -13.49 31.22 23.09
CA GLY A 567 -14.64 31.68 22.30
C GLY A 567 -14.29 32.19 20.89
N GLU A 568 -13.00 32.38 20.56
CA GLU A 568 -12.56 32.79 19.22
C GLU A 568 -12.20 31.57 18.35
N VAL A 569 -12.45 31.66 17.04
CA VAL A 569 -12.28 30.52 16.11
C VAL A 569 -10.82 30.37 15.65
N ILE A 570 -10.31 29.14 15.69
CA ILE A 570 -9.06 28.74 15.05
C ILE A 570 -9.40 28.05 13.74
N ARG A 571 -8.89 28.56 12.62
CA ARG A 571 -9.10 27.97 11.29
C ARG A 571 -7.83 27.26 10.82
N VAL A 572 -8.01 26.08 10.23
CA VAL A 572 -6.94 25.25 9.69
C VAL A 572 -7.29 24.85 8.27
N ASP A 573 -6.53 25.35 7.32
CA ASP A 573 -6.65 24.96 5.91
C ASP A 573 -5.87 23.65 5.69
N VAL A 574 -6.57 22.62 5.21
CA VAL A 574 -6.03 21.29 4.94
C VAL A 574 -6.24 20.94 3.47
N GLU A 575 -5.16 20.70 2.73
CA GLU A 575 -5.24 20.28 1.33
C GLU A 575 -5.50 18.77 1.22
N LEU A 576 -6.60 18.42 0.58
CA LEU A 576 -7.09 17.07 0.33
C LEU A 576 -7.03 16.77 -1.17
N LYS A 577 -6.38 15.67 -1.55
CA LYS A 577 -6.26 15.25 -2.94
C LYS A 577 -6.86 13.87 -3.18
N ASN A 578 -7.69 13.74 -4.22
CA ASN A 578 -8.10 12.45 -4.74
C ASN A 578 -7.05 11.93 -5.76
N PRO A 579 -6.29 10.85 -5.46
CA PRO A 579 -5.33 10.29 -6.40
C PRO A 579 -5.96 9.43 -7.51
N LEU A 580 -7.27 9.15 -7.43
CA LEU A 580 -7.97 8.26 -8.35
C LEU A 580 -8.57 9.00 -9.56
N LYS A 581 -8.89 8.23 -10.60
CA LYS A 581 -9.56 8.70 -11.83
C LYS A 581 -11.09 8.62 -11.73
N ILE A 582 -11.60 8.31 -10.54
CA ILE A 582 -13.01 8.17 -10.20
C ILE A 582 -13.33 9.02 -8.96
N PRO A 583 -14.58 9.50 -8.80
CA PRO A 583 -14.94 10.33 -7.66
C PRO A 583 -14.96 9.54 -6.35
N ILE A 584 -14.55 10.18 -5.26
CA ILE A 584 -14.64 9.62 -3.90
C ILE A 584 -15.47 10.55 -3.01
N SER A 585 -16.28 9.95 -2.14
CA SER A 585 -17.08 10.70 -1.15
C SER A 585 -16.44 10.55 0.22
N ILE A 586 -16.19 11.67 0.88
CA ILE A 586 -15.69 11.71 2.26
C ILE A 586 -16.68 12.49 3.13
N SER A 587 -16.90 12.02 4.35
CA SER A 587 -17.82 12.64 5.31
C SER A 587 -17.20 12.78 6.69
N SER A 588 -17.80 13.63 7.54
CA SER A 588 -17.34 13.91 8.90
C SER A 588 -15.85 14.29 8.97
N VAL A 589 -15.37 15.10 8.01
CA VAL A 589 -14.00 15.60 8.02
C VAL A 589 -13.87 16.61 9.16
N SER A 590 -13.00 16.34 10.14
CA SER A 590 -12.84 17.17 11.34
C SER A 590 -11.42 17.12 11.91
N LEU A 591 -11.06 18.13 12.70
CA LEU A 591 -9.78 18.20 13.40
C LEU A 591 -9.78 17.29 14.64
N ILE A 592 -8.64 16.65 14.90
CA ILE A 592 -8.36 15.92 16.13
C ILE A 592 -7.61 16.88 17.05
N CYS A 593 -8.21 17.24 18.17
CA CYS A 593 -7.68 18.21 19.13
C CYS A 593 -7.54 17.57 20.53
N GLU A 594 -6.53 18.01 21.26
CA GLU A 594 -6.31 17.69 22.67
C GLU A 594 -6.35 19.00 23.47
N HIS A 595 -7.22 19.08 24.48
CA HIS A 595 -7.30 20.23 25.39
C HIS A 595 -6.95 19.77 26.80
N SER A 596 -6.08 20.51 27.47
CA SER A 596 -5.66 20.24 28.85
C SER A 596 -5.91 21.48 29.70
N SER A 597 -6.58 21.29 30.84
CA SER A 597 -6.86 22.38 31.77
C SER A 597 -5.59 22.77 32.54
N ARG A 598 -5.52 24.02 33.01
CA ARG A 598 -4.36 24.55 33.75
C ARG A 598 -4.10 23.83 35.08
N SER A 599 -5.08 23.09 35.61
CA SER A 599 -4.96 22.27 36.83
C SER A 599 -4.36 20.88 36.59
N ASP A 600 -4.46 20.33 35.38
CA ASP A 600 -4.03 18.95 35.09
C ASP A 600 -2.51 18.82 34.91
N GLU A 601 -1.80 19.94 34.68
CA GLU A 601 -0.35 19.94 34.44
C GLU A 601 0.50 19.78 35.69
N MET A 602 -0.05 19.94 36.91
CA MET A 602 0.71 19.65 38.14
C MET A 602 1.02 18.14 38.30
N ASN A 603 0.41 17.27 37.49
CA ASN A 603 0.57 15.81 37.57
C ASN A 603 1.13 15.14 36.30
N SER A 604 1.48 15.87 35.23
CA SER A 604 1.92 15.27 33.95
C SER A 604 3.33 15.69 33.53
N ASP A 605 4.32 15.29 34.32
CA ASP A 605 5.67 15.08 33.78
C ASP A 605 5.63 13.84 32.90
N LEU A 606 5.53 13.96 31.57
CA LEU A 606 5.95 12.94 30.60
C LEU A 606 5.91 13.49 29.16
N ASN A 607 7.08 13.59 28.52
CA ASN A 607 7.24 13.59 27.06
C ASN A 607 6.85 12.20 26.50
N SER A 608 5.59 11.77 26.64
CA SER A 608 5.12 10.54 26.01
C SER A 608 4.64 10.86 24.60
N SER A 609 5.41 10.47 23.59
CA SER A 609 4.93 10.44 22.22
C SER A 609 3.65 9.59 22.15
N ILE A 610 2.52 10.21 21.82
CA ILE A 610 1.23 9.52 21.64
C ILE A 610 1.42 8.41 20.61
N ASP A 611 1.29 7.15 21.07
CA ASP A 611 1.30 5.95 20.23
C ASP A 611 0.06 5.92 19.32
N ASN A 612 0.15 5.24 18.18
CA ASN A 612 -0.95 5.14 17.22
C ASN A 612 -2.22 4.54 17.84
N ASP A 613 -2.08 3.70 18.86
CA ASP A 613 -3.20 3.11 19.60
C ASP A 613 -3.92 4.11 20.51
N GLN A 614 -3.20 5.09 21.07
CA GLN A 614 -3.82 6.19 21.83
C GLN A 614 -4.54 7.17 20.89
N LEU A 615 -3.99 7.44 19.70
CA LEU A 615 -4.67 8.26 18.67
C LEU A 615 -5.97 7.60 18.19
N ARG A 616 -5.96 6.27 18.02
CA ARG A 616 -7.18 5.49 17.74
C ARG A 616 -8.22 5.67 18.83
N LYS A 617 -7.84 5.55 20.11
CA LYS A 617 -8.76 5.75 21.25
C LYS A 617 -9.32 7.17 21.29
N LEU A 618 -8.49 8.21 21.11
CA LEU A 618 -8.91 9.61 21.06
C LEU A 618 -9.87 9.89 19.90
N ALA A 619 -9.65 9.27 18.75
CA ALA A 619 -10.51 9.45 17.60
C ALA A 619 -11.79 8.61 17.68
N ILE A 620 -11.78 7.41 18.25
CA ILE A 620 -12.99 6.58 18.41
C ILE A 620 -13.89 7.14 19.52
N ASN A 621 -13.30 7.54 20.66
CA ASN A 621 -14.01 8.14 21.78
C ASN A 621 -14.19 9.66 21.61
N GLY A 622 -14.70 10.10 20.45
CA GLY A 622 -15.27 11.46 20.30
C GLY A 622 -16.38 11.80 21.32
N LYS A 623 -16.67 10.88 22.26
CA LYS A 623 -17.39 11.07 23.52
C LYS A 623 -16.73 10.21 24.63
N CYS A 624 -15.80 10.74 25.42
CA CYS A 624 -15.57 10.23 26.79
C CYS A 624 -15.02 11.31 27.74
N SER A 625 -15.55 11.23 28.96
CA SER A 625 -15.38 12.03 30.19
C SER A 625 -15.74 13.52 30.10
N ALA A 626 -16.92 13.87 30.63
CA ALA A 626 -17.35 15.13 31.26
C ALA A 626 -17.00 16.52 30.66
N GLU A 627 -16.20 16.63 29.60
CA GLU A 627 -15.59 17.86 29.10
C GLU A 627 -15.94 18.16 27.63
N ALA A 628 -16.85 17.40 27.02
CA ALA A 628 -17.35 17.64 25.66
C ALA A 628 -18.03 19.03 25.46
N SER A 629 -18.15 19.83 26.52
CA SER A 629 -18.59 21.22 26.52
C SER A 629 -17.45 22.23 26.25
N SER A 630 -16.19 21.81 26.22
CA SER A 630 -15.03 22.72 26.12
C SER A 630 -14.59 23.07 24.69
N LEU A 631 -15.01 22.33 23.66
CA LEU A 631 -14.58 22.54 22.27
C LEU A 631 -15.73 22.37 21.26
N LEU A 632 -15.89 23.30 20.33
CA LEU A 632 -16.77 23.18 19.17
C LEU A 632 -15.93 23.05 17.88
N SER A 633 -16.09 21.96 17.14
CA SER A 633 -15.37 21.71 15.88
C SER A 633 -16.33 21.62 14.70
N SER A 634 -15.94 22.13 13.52
CA SER A 634 -16.73 21.97 12.29
C SER A 634 -16.53 20.60 11.65
N GLU A 635 -17.62 19.96 11.21
CA GLU A 635 -17.59 18.79 10.32
C GLU A 635 -17.98 19.19 8.89
N ILE A 636 -17.24 18.67 7.91
CA ILE A 636 -17.50 18.94 6.48
C ILE A 636 -17.64 17.61 5.72
N ASP A 637 -18.61 17.58 4.81
CA ASP A 637 -18.80 16.51 3.83
C ASP A 637 -18.37 16.98 2.44
N LEU A 638 -17.54 16.20 1.77
CA LEU A 638 -16.96 16.56 0.47
C LEU A 638 -17.09 15.40 -0.53
N ARG A 639 -17.32 15.75 -1.79
CA ARG A 639 -17.18 14.83 -2.92
C ARG A 639 -16.01 15.30 -3.77
N LEU A 640 -14.93 14.53 -3.75
CA LEU A 640 -13.73 14.84 -4.52
C LEU A 640 -13.83 14.17 -5.90
N GLY A 641 -13.85 14.97 -6.95
CA GLY A 641 -13.78 14.55 -8.35
C GLY A 641 -12.46 13.84 -8.68
N ALA A 642 -12.40 13.29 -9.90
CA ALA A 642 -11.23 12.56 -10.37
C ALA A 642 -9.97 13.45 -10.42
N GLY A 643 -8.92 13.08 -9.70
CA GLY A 643 -7.66 13.86 -9.63
C GLY A 643 -7.77 15.20 -8.90
N GLU A 644 -8.94 15.54 -8.34
CA GLU A 644 -9.22 16.85 -7.78
C GLU A 644 -8.41 17.10 -6.50
N THR A 645 -8.00 18.35 -6.30
CA THR A 645 -7.35 18.83 -5.07
C THR A 645 -8.15 20.00 -4.53
N ILE A 646 -8.65 19.87 -3.30
CA ILE A 646 -9.45 20.89 -2.61
C ILE A 646 -8.74 21.26 -1.31
N VAL A 647 -8.78 22.54 -0.95
CA VAL A 647 -8.37 23.02 0.37
C VAL A 647 -9.61 23.12 1.25
N ALA A 648 -9.71 22.24 2.24
CA ALA A 648 -10.80 22.24 3.21
C ALA A 648 -10.41 23.11 4.41
N GLN A 649 -11.20 24.13 4.70
CA GLN A 649 -11.02 24.97 5.87
C GLN A 649 -11.80 24.37 7.05
N LEU A 650 -11.07 23.81 8.02
CA LEU A 650 -11.64 23.25 9.26
C LEU A 650 -11.50 24.26 10.39
N SER A 651 -12.45 24.27 11.32
CA SER A 651 -12.46 25.20 12.45
C SER A 651 -12.62 24.50 13.79
N VAL A 652 -12.00 25.08 14.82
CA VAL A 652 -12.15 24.68 16.23
C VAL A 652 -12.28 25.93 17.11
N ILE A 653 -13.22 25.90 18.06
CA ILE A 653 -13.47 26.98 19.03
C ILE A 653 -13.23 26.43 20.45
N PRO A 654 -12.19 26.88 21.16
CA PRO A 654 -11.97 26.51 22.56
C PRO A 654 -12.84 27.37 23.49
N ASN A 655 -13.56 26.76 24.42
CA ASN A 655 -14.45 27.44 25.37
C ASN A 655 -13.83 27.65 26.76
N THR A 656 -12.69 27.00 27.05
CA THR A 656 -12.06 27.03 28.38
C THR A 656 -10.56 27.29 28.28
N GLU A 657 -10.00 27.94 29.31
CA GLU A 657 -8.57 28.22 29.43
C GLU A 657 -7.76 26.92 29.57
N GLY A 658 -6.58 26.87 28.96
CA GLY A 658 -5.76 25.67 28.92
C GLY A 658 -4.78 25.63 27.75
N ILE A 659 -4.26 24.45 27.44
CA ILE A 659 -3.45 24.22 26.24
C ILE A 659 -4.26 23.39 25.25
N LEU A 660 -4.44 23.91 24.04
CA LEU A 660 -5.05 23.22 22.92
C LEU A 660 -3.97 22.79 21.93
N GLU A 661 -3.86 21.50 21.63
CA GLU A 661 -2.99 20.95 20.59
C GLU A 661 -3.81 20.34 19.46
N ILE A 662 -3.55 20.76 18.22
CA ILE A 662 -4.15 20.18 17.02
C ILE A 662 -3.25 19.03 16.55
N VAL A 663 -3.72 17.80 16.76
CA VAL A 663 -2.94 16.57 16.59
C VAL A 663 -3.07 16.00 15.18
N GLY A 664 -4.19 16.25 14.48
CA GLY A 664 -4.42 15.67 13.16
C GLY A 664 -5.80 15.94 12.57
N VAL A 665 -6.14 15.16 11.54
CA VAL A 665 -7.45 15.18 10.86
C VAL A 665 -8.02 13.76 10.84
N ARG A 666 -9.34 13.66 11.02
CA ARG A 666 -10.11 12.44 10.79
C ARG A 666 -11.12 12.64 9.67
N TRP A 667 -11.50 11.55 9.02
CA TRP A 667 -12.57 11.53 8.02
C TRP A 667 -13.18 10.13 7.92
N LYS A 668 -14.35 10.03 7.30
CA LYS A 668 -14.98 8.77 6.89
C LYS A 668 -14.99 8.67 5.37
N LEU A 669 -14.43 7.59 4.83
CA LEU A 669 -14.51 7.28 3.41
C LEU A 669 -15.80 6.51 3.12
N SER A 670 -16.67 7.09 2.29
CA SER A 670 -18.00 6.56 1.92
C SER A 670 -18.85 6.14 3.13
N GLY A 671 -18.69 6.81 4.28
CA GLY A 671 -19.44 6.55 5.51
C GLY A 671 -19.06 5.30 6.32
N SER A 672 -18.27 4.39 5.77
CA SER A 672 -18.02 3.06 6.36
C SER A 672 -16.64 2.86 6.96
N VAL A 673 -15.62 3.59 6.48
CA VAL A 673 -14.21 3.41 6.88
C VAL A 673 -13.68 4.69 7.48
N SER A 674 -13.23 4.65 8.72
CA SER A 674 -12.61 5.81 9.38
C SER A 674 -11.13 5.88 9.04
N GLY A 675 -10.69 7.01 8.50
CA GLY A 675 -9.30 7.36 8.28
C GLY A 675 -8.81 8.40 9.29
N PHE A 676 -7.55 8.27 9.69
CA PHE A 676 -6.88 9.22 10.59
C PHE A 676 -5.49 9.58 10.05
N CYS A 677 -5.16 10.87 10.09
CA CYS A 677 -3.84 11.38 9.74
C CYS A 677 -3.32 12.27 10.85
N LYS A 678 -2.19 11.88 11.46
CA LYS A 678 -1.49 12.66 12.48
C LYS A 678 -0.58 13.69 11.82
N PHE A 679 -0.60 14.92 12.30
CA PHE A 679 0.36 15.94 11.94
C PHE A 679 1.69 15.63 12.65
N GLY A 680 2.65 15.08 11.91
CA GLY A 680 3.91 14.61 12.48
C GLY A 680 4.89 15.75 12.79
N SER A 681 5.44 15.78 14.00
CA SER A 681 6.56 16.66 14.40
C SER A 681 7.92 16.30 13.73
N ASP A 682 8.06 15.06 13.23
CA ASP A 682 9.32 14.51 12.70
C ASP A 682 9.47 14.51 11.17
N LEU A 683 8.38 14.60 10.40
CA LEU A 683 8.44 14.55 8.92
C LEU A 683 8.91 15.87 8.28
N LEU A 684 8.83 16.97 9.01
CA LEU A 684 9.32 18.29 8.59
C LEU A 684 10.86 18.44 8.68
N LYS A 685 11.58 17.46 9.25
CA LYS A 685 13.03 17.55 9.52
C LYS A 685 13.93 17.25 8.32
N LYS A 686 13.43 16.65 7.23
CA LYS A 686 14.28 15.96 6.24
C LYS A 686 14.75 16.77 5.00
N LYS A 687 14.50 18.08 4.89
CA LYS A 687 14.94 18.85 3.68
C LYS A 687 15.89 20.04 3.89
N PHE A 688 16.41 20.30 5.10
CA PHE A 688 17.44 21.32 5.31
C PHE A 688 18.78 20.72 5.77
N ALA A 689 19.36 19.82 4.96
CA ALA A 689 20.71 19.32 5.16
C ALA A 689 21.51 19.36 3.85
N ARG A 690 21.80 20.56 3.36
CA ARG A 690 22.98 20.92 2.55
C ARG A 690 22.94 22.43 2.25
N GLY A 691 23.48 23.21 3.19
CA GLY A 691 23.60 24.66 3.06
C GLY A 691 23.95 25.31 4.39
N ARG A 692 25.08 26.03 4.42
CA ARG A 692 25.74 26.72 5.55
C ARG A 692 24.92 27.03 6.81
N ARG A 693 25.51 26.69 7.96
CA ARG A 693 25.12 27.04 9.34
C ARG A 693 24.57 28.47 9.45
N ARG A 694 23.24 28.59 9.59
CA ARG A 694 22.58 29.63 10.39
C ARG A 694 21.84 28.92 11.53
N SER A 695 21.80 29.57 12.69
CA SER A 695 21.33 29.05 13.98
C SER A 695 20.06 28.19 13.89
N LYS A 696 20.13 26.97 14.44
CA LYS A 696 18.98 26.10 14.73
C LYS A 696 17.91 26.88 15.51
N LYS A 697 16.76 27.16 14.89
CA LYS A 697 15.50 27.33 15.61
C LYS A 697 14.81 25.96 15.65
N SER A 698 14.38 25.52 16.83
CA SER A 698 13.44 24.43 16.98
C SER A 698 12.14 24.83 16.29
N SER A 699 11.72 24.10 15.26
CA SER A 699 10.41 24.24 14.62
C SER A 699 9.33 23.53 15.47
N GLY A 700 9.33 23.79 16.78
CA GLY A 700 8.30 23.30 17.68
C GLY A 700 7.06 24.16 17.55
N SER A 701 5.92 23.52 17.22
CA SER A 701 4.60 23.92 17.73
C SER A 701 3.85 25.10 17.05
N TYR A 702 3.70 25.08 15.71
CA TYR A 702 2.67 25.92 15.06
C TYR A 702 1.22 25.43 15.30
N LEU A 703 1.06 24.26 15.94
CA LEU A 703 -0.22 23.60 16.20
C LEU A 703 -0.60 23.50 17.69
N LYS A 704 0.20 24.08 18.62
CA LYS A 704 -0.21 24.22 20.02
C LYS A 704 -0.55 25.65 20.34
N PHE A 705 -1.65 25.84 21.06
CA PHE A 705 -2.24 27.12 21.42
C PHE A 705 -2.45 27.17 22.94
N LEU A 706 -1.97 28.24 23.56
CA LEU A 706 -2.34 28.62 24.91
C LEU A 706 -3.66 29.40 24.83
N VAL A 707 -4.73 28.81 25.36
CA VAL A 707 -6.06 29.41 25.43
C VAL A 707 -6.12 30.32 26.66
N ILE A 708 -6.25 31.62 26.43
CA ILE A 708 -6.38 32.63 27.49
C ILE A 708 -7.84 33.09 27.65
N LYS A 709 -8.11 33.74 28.79
CA LYS A 709 -9.42 34.34 29.10
C LYS A 709 -9.86 35.33 28.03
N SER A 710 -11.17 35.56 27.94
CA SER A 710 -11.79 36.53 27.04
C SER A 710 -11.07 37.88 27.00
N LEU A 711 -10.71 38.35 25.80
CA LEU A 711 -10.13 39.66 25.53
C LEU A 711 -11.12 40.55 24.77
N PRO A 712 -10.95 41.90 24.82
CA PRO A 712 -11.73 42.76 23.95
C PRO A 712 -11.39 42.53 22.48
N LYS A 713 -12.41 42.56 21.63
CA LYS A 713 -12.31 42.42 20.18
C LYS A 713 -12.98 43.62 19.55
N LEU A 714 -12.21 44.44 18.83
CA LEU A 714 -12.74 45.56 18.07
C LEU A 714 -13.18 45.07 16.69
N GLU A 715 -14.44 45.32 16.35
CA GLU A 715 -15.00 45.16 15.01
C GLU A 715 -15.14 46.54 14.38
N GLY A 716 -14.79 46.66 13.09
CA GLY A 716 -14.82 47.94 12.40
C GLY A 716 -15.47 47.84 11.03
N VAL A 717 -16.34 48.79 10.73
CA VAL A 717 -17.04 48.90 9.44
C VAL A 717 -16.99 50.35 8.97
N ILE A 718 -16.79 50.57 7.67
CA ILE A 718 -16.93 51.91 7.08
C ILE A 718 -18.25 51.93 6.31
N HIS A 719 -19.21 52.70 6.82
CA HIS A 719 -20.50 52.87 6.18
C HIS A 719 -20.40 53.73 4.93
N HIS A 720 -21.19 53.38 3.92
CA HIS A 720 -21.33 54.11 2.65
C HIS A 720 -20.02 54.25 1.85
N LEU A 721 -19.08 53.31 1.99
CA LEU A 721 -17.89 53.26 1.14
C LEU A 721 -18.29 52.87 -0.29
N PRO A 722 -18.09 53.74 -1.30
CA PRO A 722 -18.46 53.43 -2.68
C PRO A 722 -17.47 52.47 -3.35
N GLU A 723 -17.96 51.60 -4.25
CA GLU A 723 -17.10 50.75 -5.09
C GLU A 723 -16.38 51.57 -6.18
N THR A 724 -17.07 52.56 -6.76
CA THR A 724 -16.57 53.44 -7.81
C THR A 724 -16.73 54.91 -7.44
N VAL A 725 -15.69 55.71 -7.67
CA VAL A 725 -15.69 57.18 -7.46
C VAL A 725 -14.97 57.89 -8.61
N TYR A 726 -15.30 59.16 -8.83
CA TYR A 726 -14.67 59.96 -9.87
C TYR A 726 -13.48 60.75 -9.31
N VAL A 727 -12.43 60.98 -10.11
CA VAL A 727 -11.27 61.79 -9.69
C VAL A 727 -11.75 63.16 -9.19
N GLY A 728 -11.29 63.58 -8.02
CA GLY A 728 -11.71 64.83 -7.39
C GLY A 728 -12.93 64.72 -6.48
N ASP A 729 -13.68 63.61 -6.50
CA ASP A 729 -14.78 63.38 -5.55
C ASP A 729 -14.29 63.48 -4.11
N MET A 730 -15.06 64.20 -3.29
CA MET A 730 -14.88 64.26 -1.85
C MET A 730 -16.15 63.75 -1.17
N ARG A 731 -16.04 62.67 -0.40
CA ARG A 731 -17.18 62.06 0.29
C ARG A 731 -16.90 61.91 1.77
N ARG A 732 -17.90 62.26 2.59
CA ARG A 732 -17.90 61.96 4.01
C ARG A 732 -18.37 60.52 4.21
N LEU A 733 -17.59 59.76 4.96
CA LEU A 733 -17.83 58.38 5.36
C LEU A 733 -17.90 58.30 6.89
N SER A 734 -18.49 57.24 7.42
CA SER A 734 -18.56 57.00 8.87
C SER A 734 -17.86 55.69 9.21
N LEU A 735 -16.81 55.75 10.03
CA LEU A 735 -16.17 54.58 10.63
C LEU A 735 -16.94 54.21 11.89
N GLU A 736 -17.54 53.03 11.90
CA GLU A 736 -18.15 52.44 13.08
C GLU A 736 -17.18 51.44 13.71
N LEU A 737 -16.91 51.61 15.00
CA LEU A 737 -16.07 50.73 15.81
C LEU A 737 -16.91 50.16 16.96
N LYS A 738 -17.03 48.84 17.03
CA LYS A 738 -17.84 48.13 18.02
C LYS A 738 -16.97 47.18 18.83
N ASN A 739 -17.20 47.12 20.14
CA ASN A 739 -16.55 46.16 21.03
C ASN A 739 -17.59 45.20 21.61
N PRO A 740 -17.88 44.06 20.94
CA PRO A 740 -18.82 43.05 21.46
C PRO A 740 -18.42 42.42 22.81
N SER A 741 -17.26 42.75 23.38
CA SER A 741 -16.82 42.21 24.68
C SER A 741 -17.24 43.08 25.86
N ASN A 742 -17.31 42.47 27.04
CA ASN A 742 -17.55 43.17 28.31
C ASN A 742 -16.31 43.92 28.85
N SER A 743 -15.16 43.85 28.16
CA SER A 743 -13.90 44.45 28.65
C SER A 743 -13.67 45.82 28.00
N PRO A 744 -13.33 46.87 28.78
CA PRO A 744 -13.05 48.19 28.24
C PRO A 744 -11.77 48.19 27.38
N LEU A 745 -11.76 48.99 26.31
CA LEU A 745 -10.55 49.29 25.52
C LEU A 745 -10.22 50.78 25.53
N LYS A 746 -8.92 51.11 25.44
CA LYS A 746 -8.37 52.48 25.56
C LYS A 746 -7.25 52.73 24.54
N ASN A 747 -6.76 53.97 24.45
CA ASN A 747 -5.59 54.35 23.66
C ASN A 747 -5.67 53.96 22.17
N LEU A 748 -6.81 54.24 21.53
CA LEU A 748 -6.98 53.95 20.11
C LEU A 748 -6.04 54.80 19.25
N LYS A 749 -5.41 54.19 18.26
CA LYS A 749 -4.59 54.86 17.23
C LYS A 749 -4.90 54.27 15.86
N MET A 750 -4.98 55.11 14.84
CA MET A 750 -5.31 54.69 13.48
C MET A 750 -4.24 55.18 12.49
N LYS A 751 -3.88 54.30 11.56
CA LYS A 751 -3.02 54.64 10.42
C LYS A 751 -3.59 54.08 9.12
N VAL A 752 -3.43 54.84 8.05
CA VAL A 752 -3.94 54.53 6.72
C VAL A 752 -2.78 54.46 5.73
N SER A 753 -2.81 53.49 4.81
CA SER A 753 -1.77 53.30 3.79
C SER A 753 -1.54 54.52 2.91
N GLN A 754 -2.61 55.21 2.54
CA GLN A 754 -2.54 56.36 1.65
C GLN A 754 -3.34 57.55 2.20
N PRO A 755 -2.75 58.37 3.09
CA PRO A 755 -3.42 59.53 3.70
C PRO A 755 -3.88 60.60 2.70
N ARG A 756 -3.39 60.53 1.45
CA ARG A 756 -3.84 61.38 0.34
C ARG A 756 -5.29 61.10 -0.07
N PHE A 757 -5.75 59.86 0.12
CA PHE A 757 -7.08 59.41 -0.30
C PHE A 757 -8.07 59.34 0.85
N LEU A 758 -7.63 59.12 2.08
CA LEU A 758 -8.52 59.09 3.25
C LEU A 758 -7.93 59.96 4.37
N LYS A 759 -8.71 60.93 4.84
CA LYS A 759 -8.41 61.74 6.02
C LYS A 759 -9.35 61.39 7.16
N VAL A 760 -8.82 61.41 8.38
CA VAL A 760 -9.62 61.23 9.61
C VAL A 760 -10.03 62.62 10.13
N GLY A 761 -11.32 62.82 10.40
CA GLY A 761 -11.84 64.07 10.98
C GLY A 761 -11.90 64.01 12.51
N ASP A 762 -12.11 65.16 13.14
CA ASP A 762 -12.39 65.25 14.58
C ASP A 762 -13.89 65.06 14.86
N GLN A 763 -14.22 64.55 16.05
CA GLN A 763 -15.59 64.18 16.42
C GLN A 763 -16.58 65.37 16.38
N GLU A 764 -16.10 66.58 16.69
CA GLU A 764 -16.90 67.82 16.70
C GLU A 764 -17.48 68.18 15.32
N VAL A 765 -16.97 67.56 14.25
CA VAL A 765 -17.31 67.91 12.86
C VAL A 765 -18.25 66.90 12.21
N MET A 766 -18.81 65.97 12.98
CA MET A 766 -19.64 64.86 12.49
C MET A 766 -20.82 65.30 11.60
N GLN A 767 -21.34 66.51 11.80
CA GLN A 767 -22.47 67.05 11.02
C GLN A 767 -22.07 68.06 9.92
N MET A 768 -20.81 68.47 9.80
CA MET A 768 -20.40 69.44 8.78
C MET A 768 -20.01 68.74 7.46
N GLU A 769 -20.41 69.34 6.34
CA GLU A 769 -20.15 68.82 5.00
C GLU A 769 -18.68 69.07 4.57
N PHE A 770 -18.10 70.20 4.99
CA PHE A 770 -16.70 70.57 4.74
C PHE A 770 -16.01 71.06 6.03
N PRO A 771 -15.26 70.20 6.75
CA PRO A 771 -14.53 70.56 7.96
C PRO A 771 -13.36 71.53 7.75
N SER A 772 -13.01 72.23 8.83
CA SER A 772 -11.73 72.93 9.00
C SER A 772 -10.50 72.00 8.91
N CYS A 773 -10.64 70.68 9.11
CA CYS A 773 -9.54 69.72 8.91
C CYS A 773 -9.12 69.52 7.43
N LEU A 774 -9.92 70.04 6.49
CA LEU A 774 -9.57 70.16 5.08
C LEU A 774 -8.82 71.46 4.78
N GLU A 775 -8.87 72.45 5.67
CA GLU A 775 -8.20 73.73 5.52
C GLU A 775 -6.69 73.56 5.72
N LYS A 776 -5.92 74.20 4.85
CA LYS A 776 -4.47 74.27 4.98
C LYS A 776 -4.18 75.12 6.23
N ARG A 777 -3.62 74.54 7.31
CA ARG A 777 -3.12 75.33 8.45
C ARG A 777 -2.22 76.43 7.91
N GLY A 778 -2.73 77.66 7.92
CA GLY A 778 -1.93 78.84 7.68
C GLY A 778 -0.85 78.87 8.77
N SER A 779 0.38 79.17 8.38
CA SER A 779 1.42 79.56 9.33
C SER A 779 0.97 80.85 10.00
N SER A 780 0.19 80.76 11.07
CA SER A 780 -0.01 81.86 11.99
C SER A 780 1.31 82.08 12.73
N GLY A 781 1.89 83.26 12.52
CA GLY A 781 2.96 83.74 13.37
C GLY A 781 2.40 83.92 14.77
N ASP A 782 2.80 83.05 15.68
CA ASP A 782 2.96 83.44 17.07
C ASP A 782 4.17 82.72 17.66
N GLY A 783 5.01 83.49 18.32
CA GLY A 783 6.32 83.08 18.78
C GLY A 783 6.22 82.22 20.03
N HIS A 784 6.15 80.89 19.86
CA HIS A 784 6.67 79.95 20.84
C HIS A 784 7.16 78.71 20.12
N VAL A 785 8.48 78.48 20.15
CA VAL A 785 9.12 77.28 19.63
C VAL A 785 8.84 76.12 20.59
N PRO A 786 8.17 75.02 20.19
CA PRO A 786 8.34 73.75 20.85
C PRO A 786 9.54 73.04 20.20
N ARG A 787 10.45 72.70 21.09
CA ARG A 787 11.69 71.95 20.95
C ARG A 787 11.58 70.80 19.93
N LYS A 788 12.55 70.74 19.01
CA LYS A 788 12.78 69.61 18.08
C LYS A 788 12.93 68.29 18.86
N THR A 789 12.00 67.36 18.65
CA THR A 789 12.23 65.91 18.83
C THR A 789 11.53 65.12 17.72
N SER A 790 12.36 64.44 16.93
CA SER A 790 12.16 63.30 16.02
C SER A 790 11.04 63.32 14.97
N LYS A 791 11.38 62.82 13.77
CA LYS A 791 10.50 62.54 12.62
C LYS A 791 9.29 61.66 13.01
N ALA A 792 8.23 62.24 13.56
CA ALA A 792 6.93 61.57 13.62
C ALA A 792 6.32 61.63 12.21
N SER A 793 6.03 60.46 11.64
CA SER A 793 5.29 60.33 10.38
C SER A 793 4.00 61.16 10.47
N ARG A 794 3.81 62.13 9.56
CA ARG A 794 2.63 63.03 9.48
C ARG A 794 1.30 62.29 9.16
N SER A 795 1.20 61.00 9.43
CA SER A 795 0.12 60.09 9.01
C SER A 795 -0.50 59.24 10.13
N LEU A 796 -0.07 59.40 11.38
CA LEU A 796 -0.66 58.70 12.54
C LEU A 796 -1.76 59.56 13.16
N TYR A 797 -2.98 59.03 13.25
CA TYR A 797 -4.09 59.65 13.98
C TYR A 797 -4.22 59.02 15.37
N SER A 798 -4.29 59.84 16.41
CA SER A 798 -4.52 59.40 17.79
C SER A 798 -5.89 59.88 18.22
N PHE A 799 -6.73 58.97 18.71
CA PHE A 799 -8.03 59.33 19.27
C PHE A 799 -7.84 60.01 20.65
N PRO A 800 -8.84 60.75 21.16
CA PRO A 800 -8.77 61.37 22.49
C PRO A 800 -8.41 60.35 23.59
N GLU A 801 -7.51 60.74 24.52
CA GLU A 801 -6.98 59.83 25.56
C GLU A 801 -8.04 59.40 26.59
N ASP A 802 -9.12 60.17 26.73
CA ASP A 802 -10.28 59.91 27.57
C ASP A 802 -11.33 58.98 26.93
N LEU A 803 -11.14 58.60 25.66
CA LEU A 803 -12.04 57.73 24.93
C LEU A 803 -11.94 56.27 25.43
N VAL A 804 -13.01 55.78 26.04
CA VAL A 804 -13.16 54.37 26.44
C VAL A 804 -14.35 53.76 25.71
N VAL A 805 -14.14 52.68 24.96
CA VAL A 805 -15.22 51.95 24.29
C VAL A 805 -15.60 50.73 25.14
N CYS A 806 -16.81 50.74 25.68
CA CYS A 806 -17.35 49.70 26.55
C CYS A 806 -18.69 49.20 26.02
N GLY A 807 -18.85 47.88 25.90
CA GLY A 807 -20.12 47.25 25.56
C GLY A 807 -20.53 47.42 24.10
N ASP A 808 -21.79 47.08 23.83
CA ASP A 808 -22.37 47.00 22.49
C ASP A 808 -22.61 48.36 21.80
N ASP A 809 -22.32 49.48 22.47
CA ASP A 809 -22.53 50.82 21.92
C ASP A 809 -21.46 51.16 20.86
N PRO A 810 -21.85 51.37 19.58
CA PRO A 810 -20.91 51.60 18.51
C PRO A 810 -20.32 53.02 18.56
N LEU A 811 -18.99 53.13 18.54
CA LEU A 811 -18.27 54.38 18.36
C LEU A 811 -18.28 54.77 16.88
N GLN A 812 -18.89 55.89 16.54
CA GLN A 812 -18.87 56.42 15.17
C GLN A 812 -17.87 57.56 15.03
N TRP A 813 -17.08 57.55 13.95
CA TRP A 813 -16.03 58.54 13.68
C TRP A 813 -16.04 59.01 12.22
N PRO A 814 -15.98 60.32 11.93
CA PRO A 814 -16.04 60.83 10.57
C PRO A 814 -14.73 60.59 9.79
N LEU A 815 -14.87 60.06 8.58
CA LEU A 815 -13.78 59.88 7.61
C LEU A 815 -14.08 60.68 6.33
N TYR A 816 -13.05 61.22 5.68
CA TYR A 816 -13.18 61.96 4.42
C TYR A 816 -12.37 61.29 3.33
N LEU A 817 -13.08 60.66 2.38
CA LEU A 817 -12.49 60.09 1.18
C LEU A 817 -12.30 61.18 0.12
N ARG A 818 -11.11 61.29 -0.43
CA ARG A 818 -10.75 62.17 -1.53
C ARG A 818 -10.13 61.37 -2.66
N ALA A 819 -10.82 61.29 -3.80
CA ALA A 819 -10.35 60.56 -4.98
C ALA A 819 -9.22 61.32 -5.70
N ALA A 820 -8.00 61.28 -5.15
CA ALA A 820 -6.92 62.17 -5.57
C ALA A 820 -6.31 61.86 -6.95
N ALA A 821 -6.38 60.61 -7.42
CA ALA A 821 -5.80 60.18 -8.70
C ALA A 821 -6.58 58.97 -9.27
N PRO A 822 -6.67 58.81 -10.60
CA PRO A 822 -7.39 57.71 -11.23
C PRO A 822 -6.67 56.36 -11.07
N GLY A 823 -7.44 55.28 -11.11
CA GLY A 823 -6.98 53.89 -11.03
C GLY A 823 -7.59 53.10 -9.86
N ASN A 824 -7.16 51.83 -9.73
CA ASN A 824 -7.61 50.96 -8.64
C ASN A 824 -6.83 51.25 -7.35
N LEU A 825 -7.56 51.60 -6.30
CA LEU A 825 -7.04 51.91 -4.98
C LEU A 825 -7.32 50.76 -4.01
N SER A 826 -6.26 50.16 -3.46
CA SER A 826 -6.35 49.28 -2.29
C SER A 826 -6.03 50.08 -1.03
N LEU A 827 -7.06 50.31 -0.21
CA LEU A 827 -6.99 51.06 1.04
C LEU A 827 -6.80 50.10 2.20
N TYR A 828 -5.70 50.28 2.95
CA TYR A 828 -5.39 49.48 4.14
C TYR A 828 -5.43 50.40 5.37
N ILE A 829 -6.16 49.96 6.38
CA ILE A 829 -6.36 50.70 7.62
C ILE A 829 -6.01 49.76 8.78
N SER A 830 -5.16 50.23 9.69
CA SER A 830 -4.81 49.53 10.92
C SER A 830 -5.19 50.39 12.13
N ILE A 831 -5.92 49.80 13.08
CA ILE A 831 -6.36 50.46 14.31
C ILE A 831 -5.79 49.70 15.51
N TYR A 832 -4.87 50.32 16.22
CA TYR A 832 -4.29 49.82 17.47
C TYR A 832 -5.20 50.21 18.65
N TYR A 833 -5.36 49.32 19.62
CA TYR A 833 -6.09 49.57 20.88
C TYR A 833 -5.48 48.77 22.04
N GLU A 834 -5.55 49.33 23.25
CA GLU A 834 -5.04 48.71 24.47
C GLU A 834 -6.18 48.09 25.30
N VAL A 835 -5.86 46.96 25.93
CA VAL A 835 -6.79 46.23 26.80
C VAL A 835 -6.83 46.96 28.16
N GLY A 836 -8.02 47.36 28.61
CA GLY A 836 -8.17 48.14 29.83
C GLY A 836 -7.92 47.36 31.14
N ASP A 837 -7.89 46.03 31.09
CA ASP A 837 -7.60 45.17 32.23
C ASP A 837 -6.09 44.89 32.36
N ALA A 838 -5.48 45.42 33.42
CA ALA A 838 -4.04 45.28 33.70
C ALA A 838 -3.63 43.83 34.06
N SER A 839 -4.58 42.94 34.33
CA SER A 839 -4.33 41.54 34.65
C SER A 839 -4.21 40.63 33.42
N SER A 840 -4.54 41.13 32.23
CA SER A 840 -4.45 40.34 31.00
C SER A 840 -2.99 40.05 30.66
N THR A 841 -2.74 38.83 30.20
CA THR A 841 -1.45 38.47 29.60
C THR A 841 -1.26 39.13 28.25
N MET A 842 -2.05 40.11 27.82
CA MET A 842 -1.99 40.70 26.48
C MET A 842 -2.43 42.16 26.50
N HIS A 843 -1.50 43.08 26.26
CA HIS A 843 -1.72 44.50 26.53
C HIS A 843 -2.35 45.29 25.37
N TYR A 844 -2.23 44.80 24.12
CA TYR A 844 -2.79 45.49 22.96
C TYR A 844 -3.29 44.51 21.90
N ARG A 845 -4.19 45.01 21.05
CA ARG A 845 -4.66 44.35 19.83
C ARG A 845 -4.72 45.37 18.68
N ILE A 846 -4.74 44.87 17.45
CA ILE A 846 -4.75 45.66 16.22
C ILE A 846 -5.85 45.12 15.31
N LEU A 847 -6.77 45.99 14.91
CA LEU A 847 -7.77 45.69 13.88
C LEU A 847 -7.23 46.08 12.50
N ARG A 848 -7.22 45.11 11.56
CA ARG A 848 -6.80 45.26 10.18
C ARG A 848 -8.01 45.29 9.24
N MET A 849 -8.11 46.33 8.42
CA MET A 849 -9.22 46.53 7.48
C MET A 849 -8.70 46.80 6.07
N HIS A 850 -9.28 46.15 5.07
CA HIS A 850 -8.88 46.25 3.67
C HIS A 850 -10.09 46.48 2.78
N PHE A 851 -10.02 47.50 1.92
CA PHE A 851 -11.05 47.86 0.95
C PHE A 851 -10.42 48.14 -0.42
N ASN A 852 -11.13 47.80 -1.49
CA ASN A 852 -10.76 48.13 -2.86
C ASN A 852 -11.77 49.11 -3.44
N LEU A 853 -11.30 50.16 -4.10
CA LEU A 853 -12.12 51.16 -4.80
C LEU A 853 -11.55 51.39 -6.20
N GLU A 854 -12.42 51.64 -7.18
CA GLU A 854 -12.03 52.06 -8.52
C GLU A 854 -12.25 53.57 -8.68
N ILE A 855 -11.18 54.30 -9.04
CA ILE A 855 -11.24 55.74 -9.25
C ILE A 855 -11.24 56.03 -10.75
N LEU A 856 -12.40 56.42 -11.27
CA LEU A 856 -12.62 56.72 -12.68
C LEU A 856 -12.24 58.17 -13.02
N PRO A 857 -11.71 58.46 -14.23
CA PRO A 857 -11.47 59.83 -14.67
C PRO A 857 -12.75 60.67 -14.66
N SER A 858 -12.67 61.92 -14.20
CA SER A 858 -13.80 62.85 -14.10
C SER A 858 -13.76 63.94 -15.19
N LEU A 859 -13.27 65.12 -14.85
CA LEU A 859 -13.05 66.25 -15.73
C LEU A 859 -11.55 66.35 -16.06
N ASP A 860 -11.25 66.46 -17.35
CA ASP A 860 -9.92 66.81 -17.83
C ASP A 860 -9.91 68.32 -18.10
N VAL A 861 -9.12 69.06 -17.30
CA VAL A 861 -9.08 70.52 -17.34
C VAL A 861 -7.71 70.96 -17.80
N SER A 862 -7.66 71.75 -18.88
CA SER A 862 -6.44 72.35 -19.39
C SER A 862 -6.60 73.87 -19.52
N PHE A 863 -5.49 74.59 -19.36
CA PHE A 863 -5.48 76.04 -19.37
C PHE A 863 -4.47 76.56 -20.39
N HIS A 864 -4.88 77.56 -21.17
CA HIS A 864 -4.00 78.32 -22.05
C HIS A 864 -4.10 79.80 -21.71
N ILE A 865 -2.97 80.40 -21.34
CA ILE A 865 -2.90 81.80 -20.90
C ILE A 865 -2.23 82.61 -22.00
N SER A 866 -2.92 83.62 -22.53
CA SER A 866 -2.38 84.54 -23.52
C SER A 866 -2.44 85.99 -23.02
N PRO A 867 -1.38 86.80 -23.24
CA PRO A 867 -1.41 88.22 -22.89
C PRO A 867 -2.37 88.97 -23.82
N ARG A 868 -3.17 89.91 -23.28
CA ARG A 868 -4.03 90.75 -24.13
C ARG A 868 -3.23 91.89 -24.78
N PRO A 869 -3.30 92.07 -26.10
CA PRO A 869 -2.52 93.12 -26.79
C PRO A 869 -2.90 94.56 -26.41
N SER A 870 -4.11 94.79 -25.92
CA SER A 870 -4.68 96.14 -25.75
C SER A 870 -4.59 96.72 -24.33
N ARG A 871 -4.13 95.96 -23.32
CA ARG A 871 -3.91 96.44 -21.94
C ARG A 871 -2.78 95.65 -21.26
N SER A 872 -1.69 96.32 -20.88
CA SER A 872 -0.63 95.73 -20.06
C SER A 872 -1.19 95.40 -18.67
N GLN A 873 -1.01 94.16 -18.18
CA GLN A 873 -1.52 93.58 -16.92
C GLN A 873 -2.86 92.83 -16.97
N GLU A 874 -3.42 92.57 -18.15
CA GLU A 874 -4.56 91.65 -18.32
C GLU A 874 -4.16 90.40 -19.12
N PHE A 875 -4.48 89.21 -18.59
CA PHE A 875 -4.30 87.94 -19.30
C PHE A 875 -5.66 87.33 -19.65
N LEU A 876 -5.76 86.80 -20.87
CA LEU A 876 -6.87 85.95 -21.29
C LEU A 876 -6.52 84.52 -20.92
N VAL A 877 -7.35 83.89 -20.10
CA VAL A 877 -7.24 82.47 -19.77
C VAL A 877 -8.33 81.71 -20.49
N ARG A 878 -7.95 80.87 -21.43
CA ARG A 878 -8.82 79.84 -21.99
C ARG A 878 -8.71 78.61 -21.09
N MET A 879 -9.84 78.16 -20.57
CA MET A 879 -9.97 76.89 -19.85
C MET A 879 -10.75 75.94 -20.72
N ASP A 880 -10.12 74.85 -21.15
CA ASP A 880 -10.80 73.77 -21.85
C ASP A 880 -11.09 72.67 -20.83
N VAL A 881 -12.36 72.33 -20.66
CA VAL A 881 -12.83 71.24 -19.79
C VAL A 881 -13.50 70.17 -20.61
N ILE A 882 -13.07 68.93 -20.44
CA ILE A 882 -13.65 67.76 -21.10
C ILE A 882 -14.20 66.84 -20.02
N ASN A 883 -15.49 66.53 -20.07
CA ASN A 883 -16.08 65.48 -19.25
C ASN A 883 -15.65 64.12 -19.82
N ARG A 884 -14.75 63.43 -19.12
CA ARG A 884 -14.21 62.11 -19.51
C ARG A 884 -15.09 60.95 -19.04
N THR A 885 -16.19 61.22 -18.36
CA THR A 885 -17.12 60.17 -17.90
C THR A 885 -18.02 59.70 -19.04
N SER A 886 -18.52 58.47 -18.91
CA SER A 886 -19.41 57.82 -19.90
C SER A 886 -20.89 58.11 -19.68
N SER A 887 -21.29 58.51 -18.47
CA SER A 887 -22.71 58.63 -18.08
C SER A 887 -23.02 59.81 -17.16
N GLU A 888 -22.03 60.34 -16.42
CA GLU A 888 -22.27 61.40 -15.44
C GLU A 888 -22.24 62.79 -16.07
N SER A 889 -23.03 63.71 -15.50
CA SER A 889 -23.06 65.11 -15.91
C SER A 889 -22.63 65.99 -14.74
N PHE A 890 -21.72 66.94 -14.96
CA PHE A 890 -21.19 67.80 -13.90
C PHE A 890 -21.75 69.21 -14.00
N GLN A 891 -22.19 69.78 -12.88
CA GLN A 891 -22.56 71.18 -12.78
C GLN A 891 -21.36 72.00 -12.28
N PHE A 892 -21.08 73.13 -12.95
CA PHE A 892 -20.06 74.06 -12.49
C PHE A 892 -20.65 75.04 -11.49
N HIS A 893 -20.31 74.88 -10.22
CA HIS A 893 -20.79 75.78 -9.16
C HIS A 893 -19.89 77.00 -8.95
N GLN A 894 -18.57 76.82 -8.99
CA GLN A 894 -17.63 77.88 -8.67
C GLN A 894 -16.28 77.64 -9.35
N LEU A 895 -15.65 78.72 -9.81
CA LEU A 895 -14.24 78.75 -10.17
C LEU A 895 -13.52 79.70 -9.20
N SER A 896 -12.35 79.29 -8.72
CA SER A 896 -11.55 80.10 -7.77
C SER A 896 -10.07 80.05 -8.12
N SER A 897 -9.39 81.18 -7.94
CA SER A 897 -7.93 81.27 -8.06
C SER A 897 -7.28 81.00 -6.71
N VAL A 898 -6.19 80.23 -6.69
CA VAL A 898 -5.43 79.97 -5.47
C VAL A 898 -4.20 80.89 -5.44
N GLY A 899 -4.36 82.10 -4.88
CA GLY A 899 -3.29 83.08 -4.73
C GLY A 899 -3.82 84.48 -4.39
N ASN A 900 -2.99 85.33 -3.79
CA ASN A 900 -3.42 86.64 -3.29
C ASN A 900 -3.25 87.79 -4.31
N GLU A 901 -2.63 87.52 -5.46
CA GLU A 901 -2.18 88.55 -6.41
C GLU A 901 -3.08 88.68 -7.65
N TRP A 902 -3.93 87.68 -7.92
CA TRP A 902 -4.64 87.55 -9.18
C TRP A 902 -6.13 87.32 -8.96
N GLU A 903 -6.95 88.17 -9.55
CA GLU A 903 -8.41 88.06 -9.55
C GLU A 903 -8.88 87.49 -10.90
N ILE A 904 -9.73 86.47 -10.84
CA ILE A 904 -10.39 85.89 -12.03
C ILE A 904 -11.75 86.56 -12.19
N SER A 905 -12.01 87.08 -13.39
CA SER A 905 -13.31 87.65 -13.76
C SER A 905 -13.82 87.01 -15.06
N LEU A 906 -15.12 86.83 -15.18
CA LEU A 906 -15.75 86.29 -16.38
C LEU A 906 -15.74 87.33 -17.51
N LEU A 907 -15.42 86.89 -18.74
CA LEU A 907 -15.46 87.74 -19.93
C LEU A 907 -16.83 87.82 -20.59
N GLN A 908 -17.68 86.82 -20.32
CA GLN A 908 -19.05 86.70 -20.80
C GLN A 908 -19.95 86.27 -19.63
N PRO A 909 -21.25 86.62 -19.62
CA PRO A 909 -22.20 86.12 -18.63
C PRO A 909 -22.20 84.58 -18.55
N MET A 910 -22.39 84.01 -17.36
CA MET A 910 -22.38 82.54 -17.17
C MET A 910 -23.35 81.83 -18.12
N ASP A 911 -24.53 82.41 -18.35
CA ASP A 911 -25.58 81.87 -19.24
C ASP A 911 -25.16 81.77 -20.72
N THR A 912 -24.13 82.52 -21.13
CA THR A 912 -23.56 82.46 -22.49
C THR A 912 -22.37 81.50 -22.59
N VAL A 913 -21.69 81.25 -21.47
CA VAL A 913 -20.54 80.33 -21.38
C VAL A 913 -21.01 78.89 -21.16
N PHE A 914 -22.10 78.70 -20.41
CA PHE A 914 -22.71 77.41 -20.10
C PHE A 914 -24.15 77.39 -20.63
N PRO A 915 -24.40 76.98 -21.90
CA PRO A 915 -25.75 76.94 -22.46
C PRO A 915 -26.65 75.86 -21.82
N SER A 916 -26.06 74.91 -21.10
CA SER A 916 -26.71 73.99 -20.18
C SER A 916 -26.03 74.09 -18.81
N ASP A 917 -26.80 74.06 -17.72
CA ASP A 917 -26.27 74.05 -16.34
C ASP A 917 -25.35 72.86 -16.05
N PHE A 918 -25.34 71.86 -16.95
CA PHE A 918 -24.59 70.62 -16.84
C PHE A 918 -23.66 70.42 -18.03
N LEU A 919 -22.45 69.92 -17.77
CA LEU A 919 -21.52 69.37 -18.75
C LEU A 919 -21.76 67.87 -18.86
N VAL A 920 -22.40 67.44 -19.93
CA VAL A 920 -22.83 66.05 -20.15
C VAL A 920 -21.62 65.15 -20.46
N ALA A 921 -21.75 63.84 -20.20
CA ALA A 921 -20.73 62.83 -20.51
C ALA A 921 -20.16 62.99 -21.94
N GLY A 922 -18.82 63.00 -22.05
CA GLY A 922 -18.11 63.16 -23.32
C GLY A 922 -18.08 64.58 -23.91
N GLN A 923 -18.80 65.54 -23.31
CA GLN A 923 -18.84 66.92 -23.80
C GLN A 923 -17.56 67.68 -23.45
N ALA A 924 -17.10 68.51 -24.38
CA ALA A 924 -16.00 69.45 -24.18
C ALA A 924 -16.53 70.89 -24.19
N LEU A 925 -16.02 71.72 -23.28
CA LEU A 925 -16.38 73.12 -23.14
C LEU A 925 -15.12 73.98 -23.05
N SER A 926 -15.11 75.09 -23.78
CA SER A 926 -14.05 76.10 -23.71
C SER A 926 -14.59 77.37 -23.08
N CYS A 927 -14.13 77.71 -21.88
CA CYS A 927 -14.48 78.93 -21.16
C CYS A 927 -13.34 79.95 -21.26
N PHE A 928 -13.68 81.23 -21.37
CA PHE A 928 -12.70 82.31 -21.40
C PHE A 928 -12.85 83.20 -20.17
N PHE A 929 -11.78 83.30 -19.40
CA PHE A 929 -11.68 84.12 -18.20
C PHE A 929 -10.65 85.23 -18.41
N LYS A 930 -10.84 86.32 -17.67
CA LYS A 930 -9.88 87.41 -17.57
C LYS A 930 -9.17 87.31 -16.22
N LEU A 931 -7.85 87.17 -16.26
CA LEU A 931 -6.99 87.32 -15.10
C LEU A 931 -6.49 88.77 -15.04
N LYS A 932 -6.70 89.45 -13.92
CA LYS A 932 -6.19 90.80 -13.64
C LYS A 932 -5.47 90.81 -12.29
N VAL A 933 -4.53 91.74 -12.13
CA VAL A 933 -3.92 92.01 -10.82
C VAL A 933 -5.00 92.64 -9.94
N GLY A 934 -5.25 92.05 -8.76
CA GLY A 934 -6.35 92.48 -7.88
C GLY A 934 -6.02 93.78 -7.16
N ASP A 935 -6.86 94.81 -7.32
CA ASP A 935 -6.85 96.00 -6.47
C ASP A 935 -7.58 95.70 -5.15
N LYS A 936 -6.90 95.88 -4.02
CA LYS A 936 -7.45 95.59 -2.69
C LYS A 936 -8.72 96.42 -2.42
N LEU A 937 -9.81 95.75 -2.03
CA LEU A 937 -10.67 96.16 -0.92
C LEU A 937 -11.43 94.96 -0.35
N ASN A 938 -11.12 94.66 0.93
CA ASN A 938 -11.82 93.69 1.76
C ASN A 938 -13.29 94.08 1.91
N VAL A 939 -14.20 93.16 1.60
CA VAL A 939 -15.44 92.97 2.38
C VAL A 939 -15.68 91.45 2.49
N ARG A 940 -15.72 90.94 3.74
CA ARG A 940 -16.22 89.61 4.15
C ARG A 940 -17.66 89.79 4.67
N PRO A 941 -18.47 88.73 4.83
CA PRO A 941 -18.38 87.38 4.28
C PRO A 941 -19.34 87.13 3.10
#